data_AF-A0A936ELN2-F1
#
_entry.id   AF-A0A936ELN2-F1
#
_cell.length_a   1.000
_cell.length_b   1.000
_cell.length_c   1.000
_cell.angle_alpha   90.00
_cell.angle_beta   90.00
_cell.angle_gamma   90.00
#
_symmetry.space_group_name_H-M   'P 1'
#
loop_
_entity.id
_entity.type
_entity.pdbx_description
1 polymer ?
#
loop_
_entity_poly.entity_id
_entity_poly.type
_entity_poly.pdbx_seq_one_letter_code
_entity_poly.pdbx_strand_id
1 'polypeptide(L)'
;MKKHLLLSLFLLSFIINSNAQVSAGGRPYSFDNPVTDNAEAGKVVLPQLNIIQLRSVHPQGKNGTPYPAGKLLKTNYSMQNSGVWTKLANGGRLWRLMIEVPGAPATNLYFKNFYMPDGAKLYVYNTDKTHVIGAFGSQNNNPSGLFATQHIYNSSFIIEYFEPAGIARPGSFIITEIGNVYNAPRPRKNLNIRGLVSFDFDDSRSCEVDVNCREGYGWEKQRNSVVRILMKQGGYEFWCSGSLVNNTAQDNSGYILTANHCYCTATNDEMNQWLFFFNYQANSCDDDQRPDKSATLVGCTYLASSSDRTSKDVIGSDFQLLELNGAIPAGYNVYYNGWDATGAGSTRGVGISHPKGDTKKIATYNKEITKTGWDDDDDTTHWGVRWAMTYNNNFGCTEDGSSGSPLYNKAGYVIGQLSGGSSDCRKPDSPYLNYDYYGRMMYDWNRNGSRESVQLAPWLDPQNSGTMFLHGKPANSKAPWQWQYTQIAASDPGNYMYVTPDNYAWSLGNITQKSASDVNYGKAVVKNSRIPLLKNIRYFAYGGSHCAAVDYDGAVWTFGRINNDGELGRSGTSPDTIPGRIEGLGIAANVSAGSGRTIILMQDGTLRYYGRIEYYLAGRPEYDPKPPVRLTSPQTVPGIYGVVAISTFSTGVHTLALKQDGTVWAFGGANSRGERAVTPPVNYSDIIINQVPGITNAVAVAAGFGHSLVLKSDGTVWAFGVNIYGQLGMNATVGTTNGVFTPTVIPGIENAIAIAAGFNHSLVLLADGSVMAFGVNTYGELGRSPGTLSTLPNPVPARIPGLKRIVAIAAGQYVSMALDADGKLWRWGSNSWSGGASAVSPAPIGLEGVEVSLLK
;
A
#
# COMPACT_ATOMS: atom_id res chain seq x y z
N MET A 1 36.62 -4.67 53.20
CA MET A 1 35.16 -4.45 53.39
C MET A 1 34.55 -4.03 52.07
N LYS A 2 33.56 -4.81 51.59
CA LYS A 2 32.49 -4.56 50.57
C LYS A 2 32.85 -3.69 49.35
N LYS A 3 33.21 -4.24 48.18
CA LYS A 3 32.41 -4.92 47.12
C LYS A 3 31.28 -4.05 46.52
N HIS A 4 31.54 -3.46 45.35
CA HIS A 4 30.53 -3.00 44.40
C HIS A 4 30.27 -4.11 43.38
N LEU A 5 29.00 -4.50 43.25
CA LEU A 5 28.50 -5.56 42.39
C LEU A 5 28.17 -4.95 41.02
N LEU A 6 28.89 -5.35 39.97
CA LEU A 6 28.50 -5.11 38.58
C LEU A 6 27.45 -6.16 38.20
N LEU A 7 26.20 -5.73 38.00
CA LEU A 7 25.14 -6.58 37.45
C LEU A 7 25.15 -6.40 35.92
N SER A 8 25.82 -7.32 35.22
CA SER A 8 25.70 -7.48 33.77
C SER A 8 24.40 -8.22 33.46
N LEU A 9 23.36 -7.48 33.03
CA LEU A 9 22.16 -8.07 32.45
C LEU A 9 22.50 -8.63 31.05
N PHE A 10 22.65 -9.94 30.95
CA PHE A 10 22.62 -10.65 29.67
C PHE A 10 21.16 -10.65 29.17
N LEU A 11 20.81 -9.74 28.26
CA LEU A 11 19.62 -9.91 27.41
C LEU A 11 19.94 -11.00 26.39
N LEU A 12 19.64 -12.26 26.74
CA LEU A 12 19.41 -13.29 25.72
C LEU A 12 18.07 -12.97 25.07
N SER A 13 18.12 -12.33 23.90
CA SER A 13 17.00 -12.30 22.96
C SER A 13 16.75 -13.73 22.47
N PHE A 14 15.90 -14.48 23.18
CA PHE A 14 15.24 -15.64 22.58
C PHE A 14 14.34 -15.12 21.47
N ILE A 15 14.78 -15.26 20.22
CA ILE A 15 13.90 -15.15 19.06
C ILE A 15 12.97 -16.36 19.14
N ILE A 16 11.86 -16.20 19.85
CA ILE A 16 10.72 -17.10 19.72
C ILE A 16 10.16 -16.79 18.33
N ASN A 17 10.44 -17.65 17.35
CA ASN A 17 9.74 -17.58 16.07
C ASN A 17 8.26 -17.85 16.37
N SER A 18 7.45 -16.80 16.51
CA SER A 18 6.00 -16.90 16.58
C SER A 18 5.49 -17.30 15.19
N ASN A 19 5.37 -18.61 14.98
CA ASN A 19 4.84 -19.11 13.73
C ASN A 19 3.34 -18.80 13.62
N ALA A 20 2.95 -18.32 12.45
CA ALA A 20 1.58 -17.97 12.15
C ALA A 20 0.70 -19.23 12.01
N GLN A 21 -0.46 -19.25 12.66
CA GLN A 21 -1.42 -20.35 12.54
C GLN A 21 -2.22 -20.24 11.23
N VAL A 22 -1.62 -20.70 10.12
CA VAL A 22 -2.13 -20.59 8.73
C VAL A 22 -2.60 -21.92 8.14
N SER A 23 -3.46 -21.87 7.12
CA SER A 23 -3.79 -23.03 6.27
C SER A 23 -2.80 -23.12 5.09
N ALA A 24 -1.95 -24.15 5.05
CA ALA A 24 -0.87 -24.25 4.05
C ALA A 24 -1.30 -24.77 2.66
N GLY A 25 -2.54 -25.26 2.51
CA GLY A 25 -3.01 -25.92 1.30
C GLY A 25 -2.53 -27.38 1.14
N GLY A 26 -2.74 -27.93 -0.06
CA GLY A 26 -2.34 -29.29 -0.42
C GLY A 26 -3.51 -30.28 -0.43
N ARG A 27 -3.19 -31.57 -0.58
CA ARG A 27 -4.18 -32.66 -0.68
C ARG A 27 -4.06 -33.61 0.53
N PRO A 28 -5.19 -34.07 1.09
CA PRO A 28 -5.19 -35.11 2.13
C PRO A 28 -4.56 -36.41 1.61
N TYR A 29 -3.96 -37.20 2.50
CA TYR A 29 -3.29 -38.45 2.14
C TYR A 29 -4.27 -39.44 1.49
N SER A 30 -5.49 -39.52 1.99
CA SER A 30 -6.52 -40.45 1.49
C SER A 30 -7.05 -40.14 0.09
N PHE A 31 -6.71 -38.97 -0.47
CA PHE A 31 -7.15 -38.60 -1.82
C PHE A 31 -6.30 -39.29 -2.87
N ASP A 32 -5.03 -39.52 -2.56
CA ASP A 32 -4.05 -40.07 -3.49
C ASP A 32 -3.73 -41.54 -3.17
N ASN A 33 -4.13 -42.02 -1.98
CA ASN A 33 -3.86 -43.38 -1.52
C ASN A 33 -5.16 -44.06 -1.07
N PRO A 34 -5.52 -45.22 -1.66
CA PRO A 34 -6.65 -46.02 -1.18
C PRO A 34 -6.43 -46.41 0.28
N VAL A 35 -7.36 -46.01 1.16
CA VAL A 35 -7.34 -46.39 2.58
C VAL A 35 -8.40 -47.47 2.79
N THR A 36 -8.04 -48.58 3.42
CA THR A 36 -8.90 -49.78 3.58
C THR A 36 -10.11 -49.56 4.47
N ASP A 37 -10.04 -48.57 5.37
CA ASP A 37 -11.06 -48.36 6.39
C ASP A 37 -12.06 -47.29 5.93
N ASN A 38 -13.36 -47.52 6.14
CA ASN A 38 -14.39 -46.52 5.83
C ASN A 38 -14.42 -45.46 6.95
N ALA A 39 -14.20 -44.18 6.62
CA ALA A 39 -14.29 -43.09 7.59
C ALA A 39 -15.69 -43.00 8.24
N GLU A 40 -16.73 -43.53 7.58
CA GLU A 40 -18.08 -43.65 8.15
C GLU A 40 -18.14 -44.53 9.41
N ALA A 41 -17.18 -45.45 9.62
CA ALA A 41 -17.16 -46.30 10.81
C ALA A 41 -16.96 -45.50 12.11
N GLY A 42 -16.41 -44.28 12.03
CA GLY A 42 -16.27 -43.35 13.14
C GLY A 42 -17.25 -42.18 13.11
N LYS A 43 -18.33 -42.25 12.31
CA LYS A 43 -19.26 -41.13 12.10
C LYS A 43 -19.94 -40.70 13.40
N VAL A 44 -19.97 -39.40 13.62
CA VAL A 44 -20.69 -38.74 14.71
C VAL A 44 -21.75 -37.80 14.13
N VAL A 45 -22.96 -37.81 14.69
CA VAL A 45 -24.06 -36.91 14.31
C VAL A 45 -24.38 -36.00 15.49
N LEU A 46 -24.26 -34.68 15.29
CA LEU A 46 -24.62 -33.69 16.30
C LEU A 46 -26.13 -33.39 16.31
N PRO A 47 -26.66 -32.81 17.40
CA PRO A 47 -28.06 -32.38 17.45
C PRO A 47 -28.38 -31.32 16.39
N GLN A 48 -29.54 -31.47 15.73
CA GLN A 48 -30.09 -30.43 14.87
C GLN A 48 -30.57 -29.24 15.72
N LEU A 49 -30.22 -28.03 15.31
CA LEU A 49 -30.62 -26.81 16.00
C LEU A 49 -31.90 -26.21 15.41
N ASN A 50 -32.71 -25.57 16.27
CA ASN A 50 -33.85 -24.77 15.84
C ASN A 50 -33.39 -23.35 15.46
N ILE A 51 -33.14 -23.13 14.18
CA ILE A 51 -32.64 -21.85 13.65
C ILE A 51 -33.65 -20.70 13.87
N ILE A 52 -34.96 -20.98 13.85
CA ILE A 52 -36.00 -19.96 14.07
C ILE A 52 -35.87 -19.40 15.49
N GLN A 53 -35.70 -20.28 16.48
CA GLN A 53 -35.48 -19.88 17.87
C GLN A 53 -34.15 -19.14 18.06
N LEU A 54 -33.07 -19.57 17.41
CA LEU A 54 -31.78 -18.89 17.51
C LEU A 54 -31.83 -17.44 16.98
N ARG A 55 -32.57 -17.22 15.88
CA ARG A 55 -32.78 -15.88 15.33
C ARG A 55 -33.68 -14.98 16.17
N SER A 56 -34.53 -15.56 17.03
CA SER A 56 -35.33 -14.75 17.98
C SER A 56 -34.54 -14.35 19.22
N VAL A 57 -33.55 -15.15 19.64
CA VAL A 57 -32.69 -14.86 20.81
C VAL A 57 -31.61 -13.82 20.47
N HIS A 58 -31.11 -13.83 19.24
CA HIS A 58 -30.21 -12.81 18.69
C HIS A 58 -30.87 -12.14 17.50
N PRO A 59 -31.83 -11.21 17.73
CA PRO A 59 -32.42 -10.43 16.64
C PRO A 59 -31.32 -9.63 15.94
N GLN A 60 -31.40 -9.56 14.60
CA GLN A 60 -30.41 -8.87 13.78
C GLN A 60 -30.21 -7.41 14.25
N GLY A 61 -28.96 -7.06 14.59
CA GLY A 61 -28.40 -5.71 14.50
C GLY A 61 -29.01 -4.58 15.33
N LYS A 62 -29.97 -4.84 16.23
CA LYS A 62 -30.54 -3.76 17.04
C LYS A 62 -29.59 -3.37 18.19
N ASN A 63 -29.39 -2.07 18.36
CA ASN A 63 -28.69 -1.42 19.48
C ASN A 63 -27.21 -1.82 19.65
N GLY A 64 -26.40 -1.76 18.59
CA GLY A 64 -24.94 -1.95 18.74
C GLY A 64 -24.54 -3.37 19.16
N THR A 65 -25.29 -4.39 18.70
CA THR A 65 -24.91 -5.80 18.94
C THR A 65 -24.28 -6.40 17.68
N PRO A 66 -23.23 -7.22 17.82
CA PRO A 66 -22.55 -7.78 16.65
C PRO A 66 -23.43 -8.80 15.92
N TYR A 67 -23.21 -8.94 14.61
CA TYR A 67 -24.07 -9.76 13.75
C TYR A 67 -23.85 -11.25 14.02
N PRO A 68 -24.87 -12.02 14.44
CA PRO A 68 -24.70 -13.43 14.78
C PRO A 68 -24.41 -14.26 13.54
N ALA A 69 -23.37 -15.09 13.61
CA ALA A 69 -22.93 -16.03 12.57
C ALA A 69 -23.43 -17.45 12.82
N GLY A 70 -23.25 -17.95 14.04
CA GLY A 70 -23.40 -19.37 14.37
C GLY A 70 -23.55 -19.66 15.86
N LYS A 71 -23.96 -20.90 16.18
CA LYS A 71 -24.07 -21.42 17.54
C LYS A 71 -23.01 -22.48 17.77
N LEU A 72 -22.30 -22.40 18.90
CA LEU A 72 -21.31 -23.40 19.26
C LEU A 72 -21.97 -24.60 19.96
N LEU A 73 -21.75 -25.78 19.40
CA LEU A 73 -22.11 -27.07 19.98
C LEU A 73 -20.92 -27.61 20.76
N LYS A 74 -21.09 -27.82 22.07
CA LYS A 74 -20.02 -28.36 22.93
C LYS A 74 -19.80 -29.85 22.64
N THR A 75 -18.54 -30.25 22.62
CA THR A 75 -18.06 -31.60 22.31
C THR A 75 -16.84 -31.95 23.16
N ASN A 76 -16.38 -33.21 23.06
CA ASN A 76 -15.13 -33.67 23.69
C ASN A 76 -14.46 -34.75 22.82
N TYR A 77 -14.40 -34.53 21.51
CA TYR A 77 -13.83 -35.52 20.59
C TYR A 77 -12.32 -35.40 20.54
N SER A 78 -11.62 -36.50 20.73
CA SER A 78 -10.17 -36.57 20.67
C SER A 78 -9.70 -37.76 19.85
N MET A 79 -8.41 -37.80 19.55
CA MET A 79 -7.79 -38.94 18.87
C MET A 79 -7.79 -40.25 19.68
N GLN A 80 -8.22 -40.21 20.95
CA GLN A 80 -8.28 -41.38 21.85
C GLN A 80 -9.70 -41.94 22.02
N ASN A 81 -10.73 -41.09 21.90
CA ASN A 81 -12.11 -41.48 22.19
C ASN A 81 -13.03 -41.44 20.96
N SER A 82 -12.52 -41.04 19.79
CA SER A 82 -13.29 -40.86 18.57
C SER A 82 -12.42 -41.09 17.34
N GLY A 83 -13.07 -41.29 16.19
CA GLY A 83 -12.43 -41.52 14.91
C GLY A 83 -11.78 -42.90 14.80
N VAL A 84 -11.15 -43.15 13.65
CA VAL A 84 -10.56 -44.44 13.29
C VAL A 84 -9.09 -44.23 12.92
N TRP A 85 -8.22 -45.05 13.52
CA TRP A 85 -6.78 -45.10 13.18
C TRP A 85 -6.49 -46.20 12.17
N THR A 86 -5.82 -45.85 11.08
CA THR A 86 -5.30 -46.79 10.06
C THR A 86 -3.77 -46.75 10.07
N LYS A 87 -3.11 -47.92 10.17
CA LYS A 87 -1.65 -48.03 9.97
C LYS A 87 -1.33 -48.00 8.48
N LEU A 88 -0.32 -47.25 8.09
CA LEU A 88 0.08 -47.08 6.70
C LEU A 88 1.28 -47.97 6.35
N ALA A 89 1.38 -48.37 5.08
CA ALA A 89 2.48 -49.23 4.60
C ALA A 89 3.87 -48.60 4.76
N ASN A 90 3.94 -47.25 4.77
CA ASN A 90 5.18 -46.50 4.98
C ASN A 90 5.58 -46.37 6.47
N GLY A 91 4.89 -47.08 7.38
CA GLY A 91 5.12 -47.02 8.82
C GLY A 91 4.49 -45.82 9.53
N GLY A 92 3.89 -44.89 8.80
CA GLY A 92 3.08 -43.80 9.36
C GLY A 92 1.68 -44.28 9.77
N ARG A 93 0.84 -43.35 10.22
CA ARG A 93 -0.55 -43.62 10.58
C ARG A 93 -1.48 -42.47 10.20
N LEU A 94 -2.74 -42.82 9.97
CA LEU A 94 -3.81 -41.92 9.59
C LEU A 94 -4.95 -42.01 10.60
N TRP A 95 -5.43 -40.90 11.12
CA TRP A 95 -6.65 -40.82 11.93
C TRP A 95 -7.72 -40.08 11.15
N ARG A 96 -8.94 -40.62 11.10
CA ARG A 96 -10.08 -39.97 10.44
C ARG A 96 -11.33 -39.98 11.30
N LEU A 97 -12.04 -38.85 11.34
CA LEU A 97 -13.33 -38.68 12.01
C LEU A 97 -14.30 -37.97 11.07
N MET A 98 -15.46 -38.59 10.81
CA MET A 98 -16.55 -37.98 10.07
C MET A 98 -17.56 -37.36 11.05
N ILE A 99 -17.97 -36.12 10.80
CA ILE A 99 -18.96 -35.40 11.61
C ILE A 99 -20.07 -34.88 10.71
N GLU A 100 -21.31 -35.09 11.15
CA GLU A 100 -22.52 -34.51 10.58
C GLU A 100 -23.15 -33.53 11.57
N VAL A 101 -23.45 -32.32 11.08
CA VAL A 101 -24.16 -31.25 11.80
C VAL A 101 -25.43 -30.93 11.00
N PRO A 102 -26.55 -31.62 11.30
CA PRO A 102 -27.75 -31.55 10.48
C PRO A 102 -28.25 -30.11 10.30
N GLY A 103 -28.52 -29.73 9.04
CA GLY A 103 -29.05 -28.42 8.66
C GLY A 103 -28.04 -27.26 8.68
N ALA A 104 -26.78 -27.48 9.03
CA ALA A 104 -25.75 -26.45 9.00
C ALA A 104 -25.23 -26.24 7.56
N PRO A 105 -25.34 -25.04 6.95
CA PRO A 105 -24.70 -24.71 5.67
C PRO A 105 -23.17 -24.70 5.71
N ALA A 106 -22.60 -24.39 6.87
CA ALA A 106 -21.16 -24.40 7.10
C ALA A 106 -20.86 -24.73 8.58
N THR A 107 -19.66 -25.20 8.84
CA THR A 107 -19.16 -25.51 10.18
C THR A 107 -17.69 -25.13 10.33
N ASN A 108 -17.21 -25.08 11.56
CA ASN A 108 -15.81 -24.89 11.92
C ASN A 108 -15.53 -25.58 13.26
N LEU A 109 -14.26 -25.78 13.56
CA LEU A 109 -13.80 -26.56 14.70
C LEU A 109 -12.99 -25.69 15.66
N TYR A 110 -13.21 -25.90 16.95
CA TYR A 110 -12.44 -25.29 18.03
C TYR A 110 -11.69 -26.36 18.81
N PHE A 111 -10.39 -26.17 18.94
CA PHE A 111 -9.49 -27.14 19.55
C PHE A 111 -8.89 -26.62 20.87
N LYS A 112 -8.71 -27.53 21.83
CA LYS A 112 -7.79 -27.39 22.96
C LYS A 112 -6.69 -28.46 22.88
N ASN A 113 -5.59 -28.24 23.59
CA ASN A 113 -4.40 -29.09 23.60
C ASN A 113 -3.86 -29.40 22.19
N PHE A 114 -4.01 -28.44 21.26
CA PHE A 114 -3.61 -28.57 19.88
C PHE A 114 -2.08 -28.60 19.76
N TYR A 115 -1.54 -29.74 19.32
CA TYR A 115 -0.13 -29.96 19.07
C TYR A 115 0.05 -30.87 17.86
N MET A 116 0.80 -30.39 16.87
CA MET A 116 1.19 -31.08 15.66
C MET A 116 2.71 -31.26 15.65
N PRO A 117 3.25 -32.50 15.62
CA PRO A 117 4.68 -32.73 15.47
C PRO A 117 5.13 -32.45 14.03
N ASP A 118 6.44 -32.31 13.82
CA ASP A 118 6.99 -32.02 12.50
C ASP A 118 6.63 -33.10 11.47
N GLY A 119 6.22 -32.66 10.28
CA GLY A 119 5.77 -33.54 9.20
C GLY A 119 4.34 -34.06 9.34
N ALA A 120 3.68 -33.90 10.49
CA ALA A 120 2.27 -34.22 10.64
C ALA A 120 1.39 -33.18 9.93
N LYS A 121 0.23 -33.62 9.46
CA LYS A 121 -0.72 -32.77 8.71
C LYS A 121 -2.15 -33.07 9.14
N LEU A 122 -2.90 -32.02 9.46
CA LEU A 122 -4.33 -32.06 9.69
C LEU A 122 -5.05 -31.39 8.51
N TYR A 123 -6.04 -32.08 7.96
CA TYR A 123 -6.96 -31.57 6.94
C TYR A 123 -8.40 -31.69 7.43
N VAL A 124 -9.25 -30.79 6.94
CA VAL A 124 -10.71 -30.91 7.07
C VAL A 124 -11.31 -30.73 5.69
N TYR A 125 -12.21 -31.62 5.28
CA TYR A 125 -12.81 -31.56 3.96
C TYR A 125 -14.25 -32.05 3.98
N ASN A 126 -15.08 -31.52 3.09
CA ASN A 126 -16.46 -31.95 2.95
C ASN A 126 -16.56 -33.34 2.30
N THR A 127 -17.67 -34.03 2.52
CA THR A 127 -17.84 -35.44 2.10
C THR A 127 -17.81 -35.66 0.59
N ASP A 128 -18.19 -34.66 -0.19
CA ASP A 128 -18.08 -34.58 -1.64
C ASP A 128 -16.68 -34.16 -2.14
N LYS A 129 -15.75 -33.82 -1.23
CA LYS A 129 -14.34 -33.50 -1.49
C LYS A 129 -14.12 -32.26 -2.37
N THR A 130 -15.13 -31.39 -2.46
CA THR A 130 -15.09 -30.14 -3.24
C THR A 130 -14.48 -28.98 -2.47
N HIS A 131 -14.44 -29.04 -1.14
CA HIS A 131 -13.82 -28.04 -0.27
C HIS A 131 -12.87 -28.73 0.72
N VAL A 132 -11.62 -28.26 0.74
CA VAL A 132 -10.55 -28.78 1.59
C VAL A 132 -9.84 -27.60 2.27
N ILE A 133 -9.65 -27.70 3.58
CA ILE A 133 -8.87 -26.75 4.38
C ILE A 133 -7.74 -27.48 5.12
N GLY A 134 -6.67 -26.76 5.44
CA GLY A 134 -5.37 -27.32 5.80
C GLY A 134 -4.40 -27.28 4.62
N ALA A 135 -3.19 -27.84 4.70
CA ALA A 135 -2.64 -28.57 5.84
C ALA A 135 -2.41 -27.65 7.04
N PHE A 136 -2.87 -28.08 8.21
CA PHE A 136 -2.43 -27.53 9.49
C PHE A 136 -1.32 -28.44 10.03
N GLY A 137 -0.16 -27.87 10.36
CA GLY A 137 1.04 -28.60 10.75
C GLY A 137 1.70 -28.00 11.99
N SER A 138 2.98 -28.30 12.22
CA SER A 138 3.69 -27.80 13.42
C SER A 138 3.80 -26.27 13.49
N GLN A 139 3.72 -25.58 12.35
CA GLN A 139 3.61 -24.12 12.28
C GLN A 139 2.32 -23.56 12.92
N ASN A 140 1.29 -24.39 13.09
CA ASN A 140 0.02 -24.03 13.72
C ASN A 140 0.03 -24.23 15.24
N ASN A 141 1.13 -24.69 15.82
CA ASN A 141 1.24 -24.84 17.27
C ASN A 141 1.29 -23.47 17.94
N ASN A 142 0.43 -23.26 18.94
CA ASN A 142 0.38 -22.06 19.75
C ASN A 142 0.69 -22.42 21.22
N PRO A 143 1.46 -21.60 21.97
CA PRO A 143 1.74 -21.84 23.39
C PRO A 143 0.48 -22.05 24.27
N SER A 144 -0.65 -21.44 23.91
CA SER A 144 -1.93 -21.65 24.60
C SER A 144 -2.54 -23.03 24.37
N GLY A 145 -2.08 -23.77 23.35
CA GLY A 145 -2.68 -25.02 22.90
C GLY A 145 -4.08 -24.84 22.27
N LEU A 146 -4.47 -23.60 21.95
CA LEU A 146 -5.75 -23.28 21.33
C LEU A 146 -5.59 -23.13 19.81
N PHE A 147 -6.59 -23.61 19.08
CA PHE A 147 -6.68 -23.43 17.62
C PHE A 147 -8.14 -23.40 17.18
N ALA A 148 -8.40 -22.84 16.00
CA ALA A 148 -9.70 -22.86 15.34
C ALA A 148 -9.51 -22.99 13.83
N THR A 149 -10.47 -23.60 13.15
CA THR A 149 -10.45 -23.70 11.69
C THR A 149 -11.33 -22.65 11.05
N GLN A 150 -10.99 -22.22 9.84
CA GLN A 150 -11.95 -21.57 8.95
C GLN A 150 -13.14 -22.50 8.64
N HIS A 151 -14.16 -21.93 8.01
CA HIS A 151 -15.36 -22.70 7.67
C HIS A 151 -15.07 -23.83 6.67
N ILE A 152 -15.67 -24.98 6.92
CA ILE A 152 -15.91 -26.04 5.95
C ILE A 152 -17.38 -26.00 5.53
N TYR A 153 -17.66 -26.17 4.24
CA TYR A 153 -19.02 -26.08 3.71
C TYR A 153 -19.68 -27.45 3.70
N ASN A 154 -21.00 -27.47 3.76
CA ASN A 154 -21.87 -28.64 3.91
C ASN A 154 -22.04 -29.11 5.37
N SER A 155 -23.15 -29.79 5.62
CA SER A 155 -23.52 -30.32 6.92
C SER A 155 -22.70 -31.55 7.32
N SER A 156 -21.84 -32.08 6.44
CA SER A 156 -21.04 -33.28 6.71
C SER A 156 -19.62 -33.13 6.18
N PHE A 157 -18.64 -33.40 7.05
CA PHE A 157 -17.23 -33.25 6.76
C PHE A 157 -16.39 -34.31 7.46
N ILE A 158 -15.15 -34.47 7.01
CA ILE A 158 -14.17 -35.40 7.55
C ILE A 158 -12.96 -34.60 8.02
N ILE A 159 -12.46 -34.96 9.20
CA ILE A 159 -11.19 -34.52 9.74
C ILE A 159 -10.18 -35.64 9.50
N GLU A 160 -9.06 -35.33 8.88
CA GLU A 160 -8.00 -36.28 8.58
C GLU A 160 -6.67 -35.79 9.16
N TYR A 161 -6.08 -36.59 10.05
CA TYR A 161 -4.78 -36.35 10.65
C TYR A 161 -3.79 -37.42 10.18
N PHE A 162 -2.76 -37.00 9.47
CA PHE A 162 -1.62 -37.83 9.06
C PHE A 162 -0.45 -37.61 10.02
N GLU A 163 0.12 -38.69 10.55
CA GLU A 163 1.34 -38.69 11.35
C GLU A 163 2.40 -39.58 10.68
N PRO A 164 3.61 -39.05 10.40
CA PRO A 164 4.68 -39.85 9.82
C PRO A 164 5.27 -40.87 10.83
N ALA A 165 6.02 -41.84 10.32
CA ALA A 165 6.72 -42.82 11.15
C ALA A 165 7.80 -42.14 12.02
N GLY A 166 8.12 -42.73 13.18
CA GLY A 166 9.26 -42.32 14.00
C GLY A 166 9.07 -41.04 14.81
N ILE A 167 7.83 -40.59 15.01
CA ILE A 167 7.53 -39.39 15.80
C ILE A 167 7.68 -39.67 17.30
N ALA A 168 8.56 -38.91 17.96
CA ALA A 168 8.87 -39.07 19.39
C ALA A 168 7.74 -38.61 20.32
N ARG A 169 7.10 -37.47 19.99
CA ARG A 169 5.92 -36.95 20.68
C ARG A 169 4.74 -36.94 19.70
N PRO A 170 3.76 -37.83 19.87
CA PRO A 170 2.57 -37.85 19.03
C PRO A 170 1.82 -36.52 19.02
N GLY A 171 1.10 -36.27 17.92
CA GLY A 171 0.13 -35.18 17.89
C GLY A 171 -0.96 -35.36 18.94
N SER A 172 -1.51 -34.24 19.40
CA SER A 172 -2.64 -34.22 20.33
C SER A 172 -3.60 -33.09 19.99
N PHE A 173 -4.89 -33.30 20.17
CA PHE A 173 -5.90 -32.24 20.21
C PHE A 173 -7.22 -32.79 20.76
N ILE A 174 -8.05 -31.89 21.27
CA ILE A 174 -9.43 -32.13 21.68
C ILE A 174 -10.31 -31.11 20.96
N ILE A 175 -11.30 -31.57 20.22
CA ILE A 175 -12.35 -30.75 19.63
C ILE A 175 -13.37 -30.45 20.72
N THR A 176 -13.33 -29.25 21.26
CA THR A 176 -14.17 -28.85 22.39
C THR A 176 -15.50 -28.26 21.95
N GLU A 177 -15.53 -27.61 20.78
CA GLU A 177 -16.74 -27.02 20.22
C GLU A 177 -16.73 -27.11 18.69
N ILE A 178 -17.93 -27.21 18.12
CA ILE A 178 -18.17 -27.20 16.67
C ILE A 178 -19.19 -26.10 16.36
N GLY A 179 -18.83 -25.19 15.46
CA GLY A 179 -19.72 -24.13 15.00
C GLY A 179 -20.82 -24.68 14.10
N ASN A 180 -22.07 -24.39 14.44
CA ASN A 180 -23.23 -24.55 13.58
C ASN A 180 -23.59 -23.17 13.03
N VAL A 181 -23.09 -22.86 11.84
CA VAL A 181 -23.27 -21.56 11.22
C VAL A 181 -24.67 -21.51 10.61
N TYR A 182 -25.52 -20.56 11.02
CA TYR A 182 -26.92 -20.46 10.57
C TYR A 182 -27.27 -19.14 9.90
N ASN A 183 -26.43 -18.13 10.12
CA ASN A 183 -26.34 -16.92 9.30
C ASN A 183 -25.00 -16.97 8.59
N ALA A 184 -24.83 -18.08 7.85
CA ALA A 184 -23.87 -18.16 6.79
C ALA A 184 -24.51 -17.54 5.55
N PRO A 185 -23.72 -16.86 4.71
CA PRO A 185 -24.17 -16.50 3.37
C PRO A 185 -24.71 -17.73 2.61
N ARG A 186 -25.86 -17.56 1.95
CA ARG A 186 -26.68 -18.65 1.38
C ARG A 186 -26.56 -18.77 -0.15
N PRO A 187 -26.77 -19.97 -0.73
CA PRO A 187 -26.75 -20.17 -2.19
C PRO A 187 -27.85 -19.37 -2.94
N ARG A 188 -27.54 -18.72 -4.10
CA ARG A 188 -28.58 -18.36 -5.08
C ARG A 188 -28.91 -19.57 -5.95
N LYS A 189 -30.13 -19.57 -6.47
CA LYS A 189 -30.79 -20.71 -7.11
C LYS A 189 -30.69 -20.76 -8.64
N ASN A 190 -29.92 -19.89 -9.32
CA ASN A 190 -30.11 -19.66 -10.76
C ASN A 190 -28.83 -19.72 -11.62
N LEU A 191 -28.08 -20.83 -11.58
CA LEU A 191 -27.09 -21.14 -12.64
C LEU A 191 -27.25 -22.59 -13.11
N ASN A 192 -27.95 -22.76 -14.24
CA ASN A 192 -28.05 -24.00 -15.01
C ASN A 192 -26.75 -24.26 -15.80
N ILE A 193 -25.62 -24.47 -15.12
CA ILE A 193 -24.38 -24.90 -15.75
C ILE A 193 -23.95 -26.25 -15.14
N ARG A 194 -24.22 -27.32 -15.90
CA ARG A 194 -23.54 -28.63 -15.88
C ARG A 194 -22.93 -29.07 -14.53
N GLY A 195 -23.78 -29.36 -13.55
CA GLY A 195 -23.44 -30.25 -12.43
C GLY A 195 -22.45 -29.71 -11.40
N LEU A 196 -22.14 -28.42 -11.39
CA LEU A 196 -21.45 -27.74 -10.30
C LEU A 196 -22.47 -26.84 -9.58
N VAL A 197 -22.80 -27.19 -8.34
CA VAL A 197 -23.64 -26.33 -7.49
C VAL A 197 -22.77 -25.11 -7.10
N SER A 198 -23.06 -23.93 -7.68
CA SER A 198 -22.43 -22.69 -7.23
C SER A 198 -23.03 -22.27 -5.89
N PHE A 199 -22.18 -22.07 -4.88
CA PHE A 199 -22.58 -21.53 -3.59
C PHE A 199 -22.42 -20.00 -3.66
N ASP A 200 -23.47 -19.28 -4.01
CA ASP A 200 -23.38 -17.82 -4.08
C ASP A 200 -23.25 -17.21 -2.67
N PHE A 201 -22.50 -16.12 -2.58
CA PHE A 201 -22.37 -15.25 -1.41
C PHE A 201 -23.06 -13.93 -1.78
N ASP A 202 -24.16 -13.56 -1.12
CA ASP A 202 -24.84 -12.27 -1.34
C ASP A 202 -25.87 -11.98 -0.23
N ASP A 203 -25.45 -12.06 1.04
CA ASP A 203 -26.34 -11.69 2.16
C ASP A 203 -26.38 -10.17 2.35
N SER A 204 -25.34 -9.47 1.89
CA SER A 204 -25.32 -8.02 1.79
C SER A 204 -26.34 -7.56 0.73
N ARG A 205 -27.00 -6.41 0.91
CA ARG A 205 -28.03 -5.99 -0.05
C ARG A 205 -27.41 -5.69 -1.41
N SER A 206 -28.21 -5.80 -2.47
CA SER A 206 -27.79 -5.57 -3.86
C SER A 206 -27.22 -4.17 -4.17
N CYS A 207 -27.35 -3.22 -3.24
CA CYS A 207 -26.76 -1.89 -3.38
C CYS A 207 -25.30 -1.83 -2.94
N GLU A 208 -24.84 -2.87 -2.23
CA GLU A 208 -23.46 -2.97 -1.78
C GLU A 208 -22.55 -3.24 -2.97
N VAL A 209 -21.43 -2.55 -2.99
CA VAL A 209 -20.53 -2.53 -4.14
C VAL A 209 -19.28 -3.31 -3.77
N ASP A 210 -18.93 -4.33 -4.56
CA ASP A 210 -17.69 -5.05 -4.35
C ASP A 210 -16.48 -4.13 -4.42
N VAL A 211 -15.51 -4.32 -3.53
CA VAL A 211 -14.33 -3.46 -3.41
C VAL A 211 -13.45 -3.44 -4.68
N ASN A 212 -13.61 -4.41 -5.58
CA ASN A 212 -12.90 -4.45 -6.86
C ASN A 212 -13.69 -3.83 -8.02
N CYS A 213 -14.87 -3.26 -7.75
CA CYS A 213 -15.58 -2.39 -8.67
C CYS A 213 -14.86 -1.04 -8.83
N ARG A 214 -15.37 -0.22 -9.76
CA ARG A 214 -14.82 1.09 -10.12
C ARG A 214 -14.60 2.00 -8.91
N GLU A 215 -15.47 1.92 -7.92
CA GLU A 215 -15.44 2.68 -6.68
C GLU A 215 -14.17 2.41 -5.85
N GLY A 216 -13.60 1.20 -5.96
CA GLY A 216 -12.38 0.80 -5.28
C GLY A 216 -11.08 1.19 -6.00
N TYR A 217 -11.14 1.75 -7.20
CA TYR A 217 -9.95 2.16 -7.93
C TYR A 217 -9.22 3.30 -7.21
N GLY A 218 -7.92 3.13 -6.98
CA GLY A 218 -7.11 4.05 -6.17
C GLY A 218 -7.15 3.79 -4.66
N TRP A 219 -7.91 2.77 -4.21
CA TRP A 219 -8.02 2.34 -2.82
C TRP A 219 -7.43 0.94 -2.58
N GLU A 220 -6.59 0.44 -3.48
CA GLU A 220 -6.08 -0.94 -3.43
C GLU A 220 -5.24 -1.20 -2.17
N LYS A 221 -4.55 -0.17 -1.67
CA LYS A 221 -3.79 -0.24 -0.42
C LYS A 221 -4.74 -0.44 0.77
N GLN A 222 -5.74 0.43 0.89
CA GLN A 222 -6.76 0.37 1.94
C GLN A 222 -7.56 -0.94 1.85
N ARG A 223 -7.94 -1.37 0.65
CA ARG A 223 -8.54 -2.68 0.41
C ARG A 223 -7.71 -3.82 1.02
N ASN A 224 -6.40 -3.83 0.84
CA ASN A 224 -5.50 -4.90 1.32
C ASN A 224 -5.20 -4.84 2.84
N SER A 225 -5.82 -3.91 3.57
CA SER A 225 -5.68 -3.76 5.02
C SER A 225 -6.90 -4.21 5.82
N VAL A 226 -8.07 -4.27 5.16
CA VAL A 226 -9.35 -4.59 5.80
C VAL A 226 -9.48 -6.09 5.95
N VAL A 227 -9.89 -6.50 7.14
CA VAL A 227 -10.07 -7.89 7.55
C VAL A 227 -11.53 -8.17 7.88
N ARG A 228 -11.97 -9.39 7.58
CA ARG A 228 -13.19 -9.98 8.13
C ARG A 228 -12.83 -10.75 9.39
N ILE A 229 -13.66 -10.63 10.43
CA ILE A 229 -13.38 -11.23 11.73
C ILE A 229 -14.54 -12.18 12.09
N LEU A 230 -14.23 -13.46 12.28
CA LEU A 230 -15.14 -14.43 12.92
C LEU A 230 -14.75 -14.56 14.39
N MET A 231 -15.66 -14.12 15.24
CA MET A 231 -15.42 -14.00 16.66
C MET A 231 -16.20 -15.05 17.42
N LYS A 232 -15.57 -15.62 18.45
CA LYS A 232 -16.20 -16.51 19.42
C LYS A 232 -16.50 -15.76 20.70
N GLN A 233 -17.73 -15.89 21.22
CA GLN A 233 -18.14 -15.33 22.51
C GLN A 233 -19.36 -16.04 23.08
N GLY A 234 -19.28 -16.50 24.33
CA GLY A 234 -20.46 -16.93 25.12
C GLY A 234 -21.21 -18.13 24.51
N GLY A 235 -20.49 -19.00 23.79
CA GLY A 235 -21.08 -20.14 23.08
C GLY A 235 -21.78 -19.77 21.76
N TYR A 236 -21.43 -18.63 21.16
CA TYR A 236 -21.90 -18.16 19.87
C TYR A 236 -20.74 -17.63 19.03
N GLU A 237 -21.02 -17.44 17.74
CA GLU A 237 -20.12 -16.84 16.77
C GLU A 237 -20.73 -15.58 16.19
N PHE A 238 -19.89 -14.59 15.90
CA PHE A 238 -20.32 -13.29 15.39
C PHE A 238 -19.39 -12.77 14.29
N TRP A 239 -19.94 -11.96 13.39
CA TRP A 239 -19.24 -11.26 12.33
C TRP A 239 -18.97 -9.80 12.71
N CYS A 240 -17.73 -9.36 12.51
CA CYS A 240 -17.33 -7.96 12.46
C CYS A 240 -16.25 -7.73 11.39
N SER A 241 -15.95 -6.47 11.17
CA SER A 241 -14.89 -5.98 10.30
C SER A 241 -13.77 -5.33 11.12
N GLY A 242 -12.62 -5.16 10.51
CA GLY A 242 -11.52 -4.42 11.13
C GLY A 242 -10.48 -3.99 10.11
N SER A 243 -9.47 -3.27 10.58
CA SER A 243 -8.39 -2.77 9.75
C SER A 243 -7.04 -2.98 10.41
N LEU A 244 -6.06 -3.44 9.64
CA LEU A 244 -4.65 -3.30 10.02
C LEU A 244 -4.26 -1.82 10.09
N VAL A 245 -3.56 -1.44 11.16
CA VAL A 245 -3.05 -0.09 11.36
C VAL A 245 -1.54 -0.12 11.65
N ASN A 246 -0.83 0.87 11.14
CA ASN A 246 0.61 1.04 11.37
C ASN A 246 0.89 1.77 12.69
N ASN A 247 2.11 1.68 13.20
CA ASN A 247 2.58 2.43 14.36
C ASN A 247 3.89 3.17 14.04
N THR A 248 4.28 4.15 14.86
CA THR A 248 5.50 4.95 14.64
C THR A 248 6.79 4.13 14.75
N ALA A 249 6.75 2.97 15.43
CA ALA A 249 7.87 2.02 15.46
C ALA A 249 8.10 1.30 14.11
N GLN A 250 7.14 1.33 13.18
CA GLN A 250 7.22 0.73 11.85
C GLN A 250 7.58 -0.77 11.88
N ASP A 251 7.13 -1.50 12.90
CA ASP A 251 7.59 -2.85 13.23
C ASP A 251 6.73 -3.98 12.65
N ASN A 252 5.68 -3.66 11.88
CA ASN A 252 4.71 -4.62 11.35
C ASN A 252 3.88 -5.33 12.45
N SER A 253 3.77 -4.74 13.66
CA SER A 253 2.87 -5.23 14.71
C SER A 253 1.47 -5.48 14.12
N GLY A 254 0.90 -6.64 14.44
CA GLY A 254 -0.39 -7.11 13.90
C GLY A 254 -1.58 -6.38 14.50
N TYR A 255 -1.55 -5.04 14.55
CA TYR A 255 -2.58 -4.23 15.17
C TYR A 255 -3.83 -4.14 14.31
N ILE A 256 -4.94 -4.62 14.84
CA ILE A 256 -6.28 -4.54 14.24
C ILE A 256 -7.11 -3.53 15.03
N LEU A 257 -7.52 -2.46 14.35
CA LEU A 257 -8.54 -1.53 14.84
C LEU A 257 -9.93 -2.06 14.43
N THR A 258 -10.83 -2.17 15.40
CA THR A 258 -12.22 -2.64 15.24
C THR A 258 -13.13 -1.95 16.27
N ALA A 259 -14.39 -2.38 16.40
CA ALA A 259 -15.36 -1.84 17.35
C ALA A 259 -15.39 -2.64 18.66
N ASN A 260 -15.56 -1.95 19.79
CA ASN A 260 -15.59 -2.54 21.13
C ASN A 260 -16.88 -3.34 21.38
N HIS A 261 -18.04 -2.88 20.89
CA HIS A 261 -19.29 -3.63 21.03
C HIS A 261 -19.24 -5.00 20.32
N CYS A 262 -18.33 -5.18 19.34
CA CYS A 262 -18.08 -6.50 18.76
C CYS A 262 -17.69 -7.52 19.84
N TYR A 263 -17.12 -7.06 20.97
CA TYR A 263 -16.41 -7.95 21.88
C TYR A 263 -16.09 -7.45 23.30
N CYS A 264 -16.91 -6.62 23.90
CA CYS A 264 -16.63 -6.24 25.28
C CYS A 264 -16.59 -7.45 26.26
N THR A 265 -17.30 -8.56 26.04
CA THR A 265 -17.46 -9.58 27.11
C THR A 265 -16.66 -10.88 27.04
N ALA A 266 -15.96 -11.23 25.95
CA ALA A 266 -15.39 -12.58 25.89
C ALA A 266 -13.96 -12.74 26.43
N THR A 267 -13.65 -13.97 26.78
CA THR A 267 -12.47 -14.35 27.55
C THR A 267 -11.21 -14.38 26.67
N ASN A 268 -10.03 -14.33 27.29
CA ASN A 268 -8.77 -14.47 26.56
C ASN A 268 -8.68 -15.81 25.80
N ASP A 269 -9.21 -16.90 26.37
CA ASP A 269 -9.31 -18.19 25.68
C ASP A 269 -10.13 -18.09 24.38
N GLU A 270 -11.23 -17.34 24.42
CA GLU A 270 -12.07 -17.13 23.23
C GLU A 270 -11.35 -16.27 22.18
N MET A 271 -10.68 -15.18 22.57
CA MET A 271 -9.86 -14.34 21.66
C MET A 271 -8.78 -15.13 20.95
N ASN A 272 -8.12 -16.05 21.67
CA ASN A 272 -7.09 -16.92 21.14
C ASN A 272 -7.61 -17.93 20.09
N GLN A 273 -8.93 -17.98 19.86
CA GLN A 273 -9.57 -18.83 18.87
C GLN A 273 -10.38 -18.04 17.83
N TRP A 274 -10.21 -16.72 17.79
CA TRP A 274 -10.79 -15.88 16.75
C TRP A 274 -10.11 -16.07 15.41
N LEU A 275 -10.86 -15.88 14.33
CA LEU A 275 -10.33 -16.01 12.97
C LEU A 275 -10.37 -14.66 12.24
N PHE A 276 -9.23 -14.29 11.69
CA PHE A 276 -9.04 -13.09 10.88
C PHE A 276 -8.81 -13.51 9.44
N PHE A 277 -9.65 -13.06 8.53
CA PHE A 277 -9.57 -13.36 7.10
C PHE A 277 -9.03 -12.13 6.36
N PHE A 278 -7.91 -12.32 5.69
CA PHE A 278 -7.27 -11.33 4.83
C PHE A 278 -7.67 -11.55 3.38
N ASN A 279 -7.74 -10.45 2.62
CA ASN A 279 -8.07 -10.46 1.18
C ASN A 279 -9.35 -11.24 0.83
N TYR A 280 -10.31 -11.30 1.75
CA TYR A 280 -11.57 -11.99 1.52
C TYR A 280 -12.49 -11.15 0.64
N GLN A 281 -12.34 -11.21 -0.67
CA GLN A 281 -13.04 -10.31 -1.61
C GLN A 281 -13.37 -11.01 -2.92
N ALA A 282 -14.38 -10.52 -3.64
CA ALA A 282 -14.64 -10.92 -5.02
C ALA A 282 -13.44 -10.54 -5.91
N ASN A 283 -13.14 -11.31 -6.97
CA ASN A 283 -11.99 -11.00 -7.82
C ASN A 283 -12.26 -9.81 -8.74
N SER A 284 -13.51 -9.62 -9.17
CA SER A 284 -13.95 -8.51 -10.01
C SER A 284 -15.35 -8.02 -9.62
N CYS A 285 -15.88 -7.01 -10.31
CA CYS A 285 -17.19 -6.43 -10.01
C CYS A 285 -18.37 -7.34 -10.39
N ASP A 286 -18.18 -8.22 -11.36
CA ASP A 286 -19.19 -9.16 -11.87
C ASP A 286 -18.86 -10.62 -11.50
N ASP A 287 -17.91 -10.82 -10.59
CA ASP A 287 -17.44 -12.15 -10.23
C ASP A 287 -18.30 -12.75 -9.11
N ASP A 288 -19.12 -13.74 -9.47
CA ASP A 288 -19.83 -14.59 -8.49
C ASP A 288 -18.88 -15.63 -7.85
N GLN A 289 -17.61 -15.73 -8.28
CA GLN A 289 -16.65 -16.68 -7.72
C GLN A 289 -15.92 -16.14 -6.48
N ARG A 290 -15.77 -17.06 -5.53
CA ARG A 290 -15.16 -16.84 -4.22
C ARG A 290 -13.64 -16.67 -4.37
N PRO A 291 -12.96 -15.99 -3.43
CA PRO A 291 -11.52 -16.16 -3.28
C PRO A 291 -11.23 -17.62 -2.90
N ASP A 292 -10.63 -18.36 -3.84
CA ASP A 292 -10.35 -19.81 -3.79
C ASP A 292 -9.43 -20.23 -2.60
N LYS A 293 -8.80 -19.24 -1.95
CA LYS A 293 -7.93 -19.43 -0.77
C LYS A 293 -8.15 -18.31 0.23
N SER A 294 -8.75 -18.63 1.37
CA SER A 294 -8.85 -17.72 2.50
C SER A 294 -7.52 -17.66 3.25
N ALA A 295 -6.83 -16.54 3.11
CA ALA A 295 -5.68 -16.19 3.93
C ALA A 295 -6.17 -15.92 5.36
N THR A 296 -5.93 -16.84 6.29
CA THR A 296 -6.44 -16.76 7.66
C THR A 296 -5.34 -16.74 8.72
N LEU A 297 -5.63 -16.13 9.86
CA LEU A 297 -4.88 -16.22 11.10
C LEU A 297 -5.81 -16.48 12.27
N VAL A 298 -5.29 -17.19 13.27
CA VAL A 298 -6.02 -17.52 14.49
C VAL A 298 -5.43 -16.77 15.68
N GLY A 299 -6.31 -16.17 16.47
CA GLY A 299 -5.98 -15.64 17.78
C GLY A 299 -5.53 -14.18 17.79
N CYS A 300 -5.92 -13.49 18.86
CA CYS A 300 -5.45 -12.14 19.15
C CYS A 300 -5.37 -11.90 20.66
N THR A 301 -4.70 -10.81 21.03
CA THR A 301 -4.58 -10.26 22.36
C THR A 301 -5.26 -8.89 22.41
N TYR A 302 -5.99 -8.62 23.48
CA TYR A 302 -6.60 -7.32 23.74
C TYR A 302 -5.53 -6.30 24.17
N LEU A 303 -5.58 -5.09 23.60
CA LEU A 303 -4.70 -3.98 23.98
C LEU A 303 -5.46 -2.82 24.63
N ALA A 304 -6.45 -2.26 23.93
CA ALA A 304 -7.21 -1.10 24.39
C ALA A 304 -8.63 -1.05 23.80
N SER A 305 -9.54 -0.33 24.46
CA SER A 305 -10.87 -0.02 23.94
C SER A 305 -11.47 1.24 24.56
N SER A 306 -12.52 1.80 23.96
CA SER A 306 -13.21 2.99 24.48
C SER A 306 -13.78 2.84 25.90
N SER A 307 -13.90 1.61 26.38
CA SER A 307 -14.28 1.26 27.76
C SER A 307 -13.39 0.15 28.31
N ASP A 308 -13.47 -0.15 29.62
CA ASP A 308 -12.75 -1.29 30.24
C ASP A 308 -13.39 -2.65 29.93
N ARG A 309 -14.00 -2.82 28.75
CA ARG A 309 -14.66 -4.06 28.34
C ARG A 309 -15.84 -4.45 29.24
N THR A 310 -16.52 -3.48 29.84
CA THR A 310 -17.57 -3.73 30.85
C THR A 310 -19.00 -3.67 30.31
N SER A 311 -19.24 -3.06 29.14
CA SER A 311 -20.59 -2.98 28.55
C SER A 311 -20.61 -3.29 27.05
N LYS A 312 -21.72 -3.87 26.59
CA LYS A 312 -22.10 -4.07 25.19
C LYS A 312 -22.65 -2.81 24.54
N ASP A 313 -22.95 -1.80 25.33
CA ASP A 313 -23.39 -0.51 24.83
C ASP A 313 -22.22 0.24 24.18
N VAL A 314 -22.53 1.07 23.19
CA VAL A 314 -21.55 1.99 22.58
C VAL A 314 -21.22 3.07 23.61
N ILE A 315 -20.02 2.98 24.18
CA ILE A 315 -19.49 3.94 25.15
C ILE A 315 -18.35 4.73 24.49
N GLY A 316 -18.41 6.06 24.62
CA GLY A 316 -17.44 6.98 24.03
C GLY A 316 -17.47 6.89 22.50
N SER A 317 -16.41 6.33 21.94
CA SER A 317 -16.13 6.23 20.49
C SER A 317 -16.19 4.80 19.95
N ASP A 318 -16.48 3.83 20.84
CA ASP A 318 -16.57 2.41 20.51
C ASP A 318 -15.32 1.78 19.88
N PHE A 319 -14.13 2.36 20.00
CA PHE A 319 -12.93 1.75 19.42
C PHE A 319 -12.49 0.51 20.22
N GLN A 320 -11.85 -0.45 19.54
CA GLN A 320 -11.06 -1.50 20.15
C GLN A 320 -9.81 -1.78 19.31
N LEU A 321 -8.68 -1.91 19.99
CA LEU A 321 -7.39 -2.28 19.44
C LEU A 321 -6.96 -3.68 19.91
N LEU A 322 -6.56 -4.49 18.95
CA LEU A 322 -6.14 -5.88 19.13
C LEU A 322 -4.76 -6.08 18.53
N GLU A 323 -3.99 -7.03 19.06
CA GLU A 323 -2.77 -7.53 18.44
C GLU A 323 -2.94 -9.00 18.02
N LEU A 324 -2.61 -9.34 16.79
CA LEU A 324 -2.61 -10.72 16.32
C LEU A 324 -1.49 -11.53 17.01
N ASN A 325 -1.78 -12.76 17.41
CA ASN A 325 -0.83 -13.61 18.14
C ASN A 325 0.34 -14.14 17.29
N GLY A 326 0.33 -13.90 15.98
CA GLY A 326 1.36 -14.38 15.06
C GLY A 326 1.62 -13.37 13.94
N ALA A 327 2.83 -13.41 13.39
CA ALA A 327 3.21 -12.56 12.28
C ALA A 327 2.35 -12.85 11.04
N ILE A 328 2.01 -11.80 10.29
CA ILE A 328 1.22 -11.96 9.07
C ILE A 328 2.14 -12.48 7.95
N PRO A 329 1.82 -13.61 7.29
CA PRO A 329 2.64 -14.15 6.21
C PRO A 329 2.82 -13.13 5.09
N ALA A 330 4.07 -13.01 4.60
CA ALA A 330 4.42 -12.14 3.48
C ALA A 330 3.55 -12.36 2.23
N GLY A 331 3.16 -13.61 1.97
CA GLY A 331 2.31 -13.99 0.85
C GLY A 331 0.86 -13.50 0.94
N TYR A 332 0.42 -13.01 2.10
CA TYR A 332 -0.90 -12.39 2.26
C TYR A 332 -0.91 -10.96 1.67
N ASN A 333 0.23 -10.37 1.30
CA ASN A 333 0.30 -9.07 0.62
C ASN A 333 -0.54 -7.96 1.28
N VAL A 334 -0.55 -7.93 2.61
CA VAL A 334 -1.34 -6.98 3.38
C VAL A 334 -0.72 -5.58 3.40
N TYR A 335 -1.54 -4.59 3.72
CA TYR A 335 -1.14 -3.20 3.91
C TYR A 335 -1.46 -2.76 5.34
N TYR A 336 -0.50 -2.13 6.02
CA TYR A 336 -0.70 -1.51 7.34
C TYR A 336 -1.12 -0.06 7.11
N ASN A 337 -2.36 0.29 7.47
CA ASN A 337 -2.84 1.63 7.17
C ASN A 337 -2.13 2.71 7.96
N GLY A 338 -1.96 3.84 7.29
CA GLY A 338 -1.70 5.10 7.97
C GLY A 338 -2.97 5.62 8.62
N TRP A 339 -2.81 6.53 9.58
CA TRP A 339 -3.90 7.11 10.35
C TRP A 339 -3.68 8.61 10.54
N ASP A 340 -4.78 9.33 10.75
CA ASP A 340 -4.81 10.77 11.02
C ASP A 340 -5.63 11.02 12.28
N ALA A 341 -4.93 11.35 13.36
CA ALA A 341 -5.49 11.62 14.67
C ALA A 341 -5.65 13.13 14.94
N THR A 342 -5.41 14.01 13.95
CA THR A 342 -5.51 15.47 14.11
C THR A 342 -6.94 15.95 14.36
N GLY A 343 -7.92 15.17 13.92
CA GLY A 343 -9.34 15.52 14.02
C GLY A 343 -9.84 16.41 12.87
N ALA A 344 -9.08 16.54 11.78
CA ALA A 344 -9.53 17.19 10.56
C ALA A 344 -10.69 16.41 9.91
N GLY A 345 -11.71 17.14 9.45
CA GLY A 345 -12.79 16.56 8.65
C GLY A 345 -12.31 16.18 7.24
N SER A 346 -13.16 15.45 6.50
CA SER A 346 -12.90 15.12 5.10
C SER A 346 -14.13 15.35 4.24
N THR A 347 -13.92 15.91 3.05
CA THR A 347 -14.98 16.17 2.06
C THR A 347 -15.20 15.01 1.11
N ARG A 348 -14.31 14.02 1.10
CA ARG A 348 -14.42 12.81 0.27
C ARG A 348 -13.58 11.68 0.84
N GLY A 349 -13.99 10.45 0.57
CA GLY A 349 -13.27 9.25 0.99
C GLY A 349 -14.15 8.02 0.87
N VAL A 350 -13.78 6.95 1.56
CA VAL A 350 -14.48 5.66 1.49
C VAL A 350 -14.55 4.96 2.84
N GLY A 351 -15.58 4.15 3.04
CA GLY A 351 -15.62 3.08 4.04
C GLY A 351 -15.47 1.73 3.32
N ILE A 352 -14.74 0.79 3.93
CA ILE A 352 -14.53 -0.55 3.35
C ILE A 352 -14.82 -1.58 4.45
N SER A 353 -15.78 -2.48 4.21
CA SER A 353 -16.31 -3.37 5.25
C SER A 353 -16.66 -4.77 4.73
N HIS A 354 -17.02 -5.67 5.65
CA HIS A 354 -17.58 -6.99 5.39
C HIS A 354 -19.02 -7.10 5.90
N PRO A 355 -19.99 -6.47 5.23
CA PRO A 355 -21.39 -6.50 5.64
C PRO A 355 -21.89 -7.94 5.73
N LYS A 356 -22.46 -8.33 6.88
CA LYS A 356 -22.93 -9.67 7.25
C LYS A 356 -21.88 -10.79 7.10
N GLY A 357 -20.60 -10.42 7.12
CA GLY A 357 -19.52 -11.36 6.80
C GLY A 357 -19.46 -11.72 5.31
N ASP A 358 -19.94 -10.88 4.42
CA ASP A 358 -19.80 -11.08 2.98
C ASP A 358 -18.36 -10.77 2.50
N THR A 359 -18.11 -10.97 1.21
CA THR A 359 -16.98 -10.41 0.47
C THR A 359 -16.86 -8.91 0.71
N LYS A 360 -15.62 -8.42 0.69
CA LYS A 360 -15.32 -7.02 1.02
C LYS A 360 -16.05 -6.06 0.08
N LYS A 361 -16.80 -5.12 0.67
CA LYS A 361 -17.55 -4.09 -0.03
C LYS A 361 -16.96 -2.70 0.22
N ILE A 362 -17.34 -1.73 -0.60
CA ILE A 362 -16.91 -0.33 -0.52
C ILE A 362 -18.09 0.63 -0.62
N ALA A 363 -18.09 1.64 0.25
CA ALA A 363 -19.02 2.75 0.25
C ALA A 363 -18.25 4.07 0.09
N THR A 364 -18.71 4.97 -0.76
CA THR A 364 -18.01 6.23 -1.05
C THR A 364 -18.76 7.42 -0.46
N TYR A 365 -18.07 8.46 -0.02
CA TYR A 365 -18.68 9.75 0.33
C TYR A 365 -17.98 10.90 -0.39
N ASN A 366 -18.74 11.93 -0.73
CA ASN A 366 -18.28 13.10 -1.49
C ASN A 366 -18.80 14.44 -0.92
N LYS A 367 -19.29 14.40 0.32
CA LYS A 367 -19.67 15.57 1.12
C LYS A 367 -18.83 15.61 2.39
N GLU A 368 -18.76 16.78 3.01
CA GLU A 368 -18.08 16.93 4.30
C GLU A 368 -18.75 16.06 5.38
N ILE A 369 -17.94 15.23 6.03
CA ILE A 369 -18.37 14.42 7.17
C ILE A 369 -18.65 15.31 8.38
N THR A 370 -19.67 14.96 9.15
CA THR A 370 -20.17 15.78 10.25
C THR A 370 -19.56 15.34 11.58
N LYS A 371 -19.23 16.26 12.49
CA LYS A 371 -18.90 15.90 13.89
C LYS A 371 -20.21 15.65 14.64
N THR A 372 -20.31 14.52 15.32
CA THR A 372 -21.54 14.12 16.01
C THR A 372 -21.23 13.16 17.17
N GLY A 373 -22.28 12.74 17.89
CA GLY A 373 -22.23 11.70 18.91
C GLY A 373 -23.14 10.54 18.58
N TRP A 374 -23.00 9.42 19.30
CA TRP A 374 -23.85 8.23 19.11
C TRP A 374 -25.29 8.47 19.59
N ASP A 375 -25.47 9.12 20.74
CA ASP A 375 -26.77 9.44 21.37
C ASP A 375 -26.89 10.94 21.79
N ASP A 376 -26.31 11.87 21.02
CA ASP A 376 -26.36 13.34 21.22
C ASP A 376 -25.67 13.91 22.50
N ASP A 377 -25.06 13.10 23.39
CA ASP A 377 -24.46 13.57 24.66
C ASP A 377 -23.04 14.18 24.55
N ASP A 378 -22.25 13.82 23.53
CA ASP A 378 -20.94 14.42 23.19
C ASP A 378 -20.79 14.41 21.65
N ASP A 379 -21.04 15.58 21.05
CA ASP A 379 -21.02 15.81 19.60
C ASP A 379 -19.62 15.69 18.96
N THR A 380 -18.62 15.25 19.72
CA THR A 380 -17.24 15.11 19.27
C THR A 380 -16.73 13.67 19.24
N THR A 381 -17.53 12.68 19.65
CA THR A 381 -17.11 11.27 19.72
C THR A 381 -17.03 10.59 18.34
N HIS A 382 -17.90 10.98 17.41
CA HIS A 382 -18.09 10.28 16.13
C HIS A 382 -18.04 11.22 14.92
N TRP A 383 -17.69 10.64 13.77
CA TRP A 383 -17.99 11.17 12.45
C TRP A 383 -19.35 10.64 12.00
N GLY A 384 -20.24 11.54 11.60
CA GLY A 384 -21.46 11.23 10.89
C GLY A 384 -21.21 11.26 9.38
N VAL A 385 -21.38 10.11 8.73
CA VAL A 385 -21.14 9.92 7.30
C VAL A 385 -22.45 9.66 6.57
N ARG A 386 -22.57 10.27 5.39
CA ARG A 386 -23.63 9.98 4.41
C ARG A 386 -22.97 9.49 3.12
N TRP A 387 -23.47 8.39 2.58
CA TRP A 387 -22.88 7.75 1.40
C TRP A 387 -23.36 8.40 0.10
N ALA A 388 -22.44 8.51 -0.85
CA ALA A 388 -22.68 9.02 -2.18
C ALA A 388 -23.22 7.91 -3.10
N MET A 389 -24.06 8.30 -4.05
CA MET A 389 -24.50 7.41 -5.12
C MET A 389 -23.32 7.01 -6.00
N THR A 390 -23.23 5.71 -6.30
CA THR A 390 -22.16 5.12 -7.10
C THR A 390 -22.56 5.05 -8.57
N TYR A 391 -21.62 4.63 -9.43
CA TYR A 391 -21.76 4.75 -10.88
C TYR A 391 -22.96 3.95 -11.45
N ASN A 392 -23.32 2.84 -10.82
CA ASN A 392 -24.39 1.95 -11.27
C ASN A 392 -25.75 2.22 -10.60
N ASN A 393 -26.00 3.44 -10.11
CA ASN A 393 -27.16 3.79 -9.27
C ASN A 393 -27.28 2.94 -7.98
N ASN A 394 -26.18 2.35 -7.57
CA ASN A 394 -25.98 1.78 -6.25
C ASN A 394 -25.46 2.88 -5.32
N PHE A 395 -25.06 2.52 -4.11
CA PHE A 395 -24.50 3.49 -3.16
C PHE A 395 -23.27 2.94 -2.43
N GLY A 396 -23.25 1.64 -2.14
CA GLY A 396 -22.43 1.13 -1.05
C GLY A 396 -22.90 1.75 0.27
N CYS A 397 -23.24 0.94 1.25
CA CYS A 397 -23.57 1.43 2.58
C CYS A 397 -22.92 0.55 3.63
N THR A 398 -23.36 0.65 4.88
CA THR A 398 -22.98 -0.32 5.90
C THR A 398 -24.20 -1.14 6.26
N GLU A 399 -23.94 -2.38 6.68
CA GLU A 399 -24.94 -3.27 7.24
C GLU A 399 -24.39 -3.97 8.47
N ASP A 400 -25.26 -4.66 9.21
CA ASP A 400 -24.88 -5.56 10.29
C ASP A 400 -23.64 -6.39 9.92
N GLY A 401 -22.62 -6.43 10.77
CA GLY A 401 -21.34 -7.11 10.49
C GLY A 401 -20.26 -6.19 9.91
N SER A 402 -20.61 -4.98 9.49
CA SER A 402 -19.65 -3.92 9.12
C SER A 402 -18.96 -3.30 10.33
N SER A 403 -19.49 -3.51 11.55
CA SER A 403 -18.94 -2.96 12.79
C SER A 403 -17.42 -3.13 12.87
N GLY A 404 -16.73 -2.03 13.21
CA GLY A 404 -15.27 -1.95 13.26
C GLY A 404 -14.58 -1.65 11.92
N SER A 405 -15.30 -1.53 10.81
CA SER A 405 -14.71 -1.17 9.52
C SER A 405 -14.10 0.24 9.54
N PRO A 406 -12.97 0.47 8.86
CA PRO A 406 -12.33 1.78 8.81
C PRO A 406 -13.07 2.79 7.91
N LEU A 407 -13.05 4.06 8.33
CA LEU A 407 -13.33 5.22 7.48
C LEU A 407 -12.02 5.84 7.01
N TYR A 408 -11.89 6.05 5.71
CA TYR A 408 -10.74 6.71 5.12
C TYR A 408 -11.05 8.12 4.66
N ASN A 409 -10.12 9.04 4.89
CA ASN A 409 -10.15 10.37 4.28
C ASN A 409 -9.61 10.36 2.84
N LYS A 410 -9.76 11.47 2.11
CA LYS A 410 -9.32 11.64 0.70
C LYS A 410 -7.88 11.21 0.38
N ALA A 411 -7.01 11.17 1.38
CA ALA A 411 -5.59 10.86 1.25
C ALA A 411 -5.24 9.43 1.67
N GLY A 412 -6.23 8.64 2.10
CA GLY A 412 -6.05 7.23 2.42
C GLY A 412 -5.78 6.92 3.88
N TYR A 413 -5.93 7.88 4.81
CA TYR A 413 -5.70 7.65 6.24
C TYR A 413 -6.96 7.20 6.94
N VAL A 414 -6.80 6.26 7.87
CA VAL A 414 -7.86 5.89 8.82
C VAL A 414 -8.13 7.10 9.71
N ILE A 415 -9.38 7.55 9.72
CA ILE A 415 -9.86 8.66 10.56
C ILE A 415 -10.96 8.22 11.54
N GLY A 416 -11.34 6.94 11.50
CA GLY A 416 -12.26 6.34 12.46
C GLY A 416 -12.63 4.89 12.12
N GLN A 417 -13.40 4.28 13.02
CA GLN A 417 -13.92 2.92 12.93
C GLN A 417 -15.45 2.92 13.12
N LEU A 418 -16.16 2.08 12.38
CA LEU A 418 -17.62 2.06 12.40
C LEU A 418 -18.15 1.52 13.73
N SER A 419 -18.94 2.34 14.44
CA SER A 419 -19.72 1.92 15.60
C SER A 419 -21.08 1.36 15.17
N GLY A 420 -21.68 1.94 14.14
CA GLY A 420 -22.96 1.49 13.55
C GLY A 420 -23.68 2.64 12.86
N GLY A 421 -24.94 2.44 12.46
CA GLY A 421 -25.68 3.48 11.76
C GLY A 421 -27.03 3.03 11.25
N SER A 422 -27.71 3.96 10.58
CA SER A 422 -29.06 3.75 10.02
C SER A 422 -29.09 3.82 8.49
N SER A 423 -27.95 3.62 7.82
CA SER A 423 -27.90 3.67 6.36
C SER A 423 -28.84 2.63 5.71
N ASP A 424 -29.44 3.02 4.58
CA ASP A 424 -30.37 2.19 3.81
C ASP A 424 -30.07 2.38 2.31
N CYS A 425 -29.85 1.27 1.61
CA CYS A 425 -29.72 1.17 0.15
C CYS A 425 -30.70 2.01 -0.68
N ARG A 426 -31.89 2.31 -0.18
CA ARG A 426 -32.94 3.04 -0.92
C ARG A 426 -32.88 4.55 -0.69
N LYS A 427 -32.21 5.00 0.37
CA LYS A 427 -32.23 6.40 0.83
C LYS A 427 -30.92 6.84 1.53
N PRO A 428 -29.71 6.48 1.08
CA PRO A 428 -28.50 6.64 1.91
C PRO A 428 -28.01 8.10 2.09
N ASP A 429 -28.50 9.03 1.27
CA ASP A 429 -28.29 10.48 1.44
C ASP A 429 -29.56 11.21 1.94
N SER A 430 -30.58 10.47 2.40
CA SER A 430 -31.83 11.06 2.87
C SER A 430 -31.60 11.84 4.15
N PRO A 431 -31.91 13.16 4.21
CA PRO A 431 -31.75 13.95 5.44
C PRO A 431 -32.63 13.44 6.60
N TYR A 432 -33.58 12.55 6.31
CA TYR A 432 -34.46 11.89 7.29
C TYR A 432 -33.90 10.57 7.86
N LEU A 433 -32.74 10.10 7.40
CA LEU A 433 -32.02 8.99 8.03
C LEU A 433 -30.86 9.53 8.87
N ASN A 434 -30.60 8.84 9.99
CA ASN A 434 -29.42 9.07 10.82
C ASN A 434 -28.14 8.67 10.07
N TYR A 435 -27.02 9.16 10.55
CA TYR A 435 -25.71 8.89 9.94
C TYR A 435 -25.30 7.43 10.09
N ASP A 436 -24.27 7.04 9.34
CA ASP A 436 -23.34 6.04 9.83
C ASP A 436 -22.30 6.73 10.71
N TYR A 437 -22.12 6.20 11.91
CA TYR A 437 -21.32 6.76 12.98
C TYR A 437 -19.99 6.02 13.07
N TYR A 438 -18.91 6.74 12.86
CA TYR A 438 -17.54 6.23 13.00
C TYR A 438 -16.85 6.91 14.18
N GLY A 439 -16.41 6.16 15.19
CA GLY A 439 -15.62 6.70 16.29
C GLY A 439 -14.40 7.44 15.77
N ARG A 440 -14.17 8.67 16.24
CA ARG A 440 -13.13 9.54 15.68
C ARG A 440 -11.78 9.11 16.19
N MET A 441 -10.84 8.88 15.27
CA MET A 441 -9.44 8.57 15.60
C MET A 441 -8.81 9.57 16.59
N MET A 442 -9.17 10.87 16.49
CA MET A 442 -8.74 11.91 17.43
C MET A 442 -9.28 11.70 18.86
N TYR A 443 -10.50 11.20 18.99
CA TYR A 443 -11.11 10.89 20.28
C TYR A 443 -10.49 9.61 20.87
N ASP A 444 -10.34 8.59 20.03
CA ASP A 444 -9.67 7.32 20.36
C ASP A 444 -8.23 7.52 20.80
N TRP A 445 -7.57 8.55 20.26
CA TRP A 445 -6.19 8.88 20.55
C TRP A 445 -5.95 9.03 22.06
N ASN A 446 -6.76 9.84 22.76
CA ASN A 446 -6.54 10.14 24.17
C ASN A 446 -7.75 10.67 24.97
N ARG A 447 -8.98 10.63 24.44
CA ARG A 447 -10.16 11.28 25.09
C ARG A 447 -11.11 10.34 25.82
N ASN A 448 -11.04 9.02 25.61
CA ASN A 448 -11.91 8.07 26.33
C ASN A 448 -11.53 7.90 27.83
N GLY A 449 -10.36 8.38 28.26
CA GLY A 449 -9.89 8.31 29.64
C GLY A 449 -8.38 8.49 29.72
N SER A 450 -7.75 8.29 30.89
CA SER A 450 -6.31 8.53 31.10
C SER A 450 -5.43 7.28 31.13
N ARG A 451 -6.01 6.08 31.05
CA ARG A 451 -5.25 4.81 31.06
C ARG A 451 -4.89 4.38 29.65
N GLU A 452 -3.76 3.69 29.50
CA GLU A 452 -3.33 3.15 28.21
C GLU A 452 -4.32 2.15 27.61
N SER A 453 -5.05 1.43 28.45
CA SER A 453 -6.10 0.49 28.04
C SER A 453 -7.34 1.16 27.44
N VAL A 454 -7.42 2.49 27.44
CA VAL A 454 -8.54 3.25 26.87
C VAL A 454 -8.09 4.31 25.86
N GLN A 455 -6.90 4.17 25.29
CA GLN A 455 -6.33 5.11 24.33
C GLN A 455 -5.59 4.40 23.20
N LEU A 456 -5.54 5.00 22.01
CA LEU A 456 -4.70 4.51 20.90
C LEU A 456 -3.27 5.05 20.96
N ALA A 457 -3.05 6.25 21.52
CA ALA A 457 -1.75 6.92 21.47
C ALA A 457 -0.57 6.06 22.00
N PRO A 458 -0.68 5.37 23.16
CA PRO A 458 0.43 4.57 23.68
C PRO A 458 0.83 3.38 22.78
N TRP A 459 -0.09 2.92 21.94
CA TRP A 459 0.12 1.75 21.07
C TRP A 459 0.55 2.14 19.66
N LEU A 460 -0.04 3.19 19.10
CA LEU A 460 0.24 3.63 17.74
C LEU A 460 1.39 4.63 17.65
N ASP A 461 1.70 5.33 18.75
CA ASP A 461 2.92 6.12 18.92
C ASP A 461 3.68 5.68 20.19
N PRO A 462 4.21 4.44 20.24
CA PRO A 462 4.83 3.88 21.44
C PRO A 462 6.11 4.61 21.87
N GLN A 463 6.70 5.40 20.98
CA GLN A 463 7.87 6.23 21.27
C GLN A 463 7.49 7.62 21.80
N ASN A 464 6.19 7.94 21.86
CA ASN A 464 5.66 9.23 22.26
C ASN A 464 6.33 10.39 21.49
N SER A 465 6.45 10.24 20.18
CA SER A 465 7.05 11.23 19.28
C SER A 465 6.20 12.50 19.18
N GLY A 466 4.92 12.44 19.56
CA GLY A 466 3.95 13.53 19.40
C GLY A 466 3.34 13.58 18.00
N THR A 467 3.57 12.52 17.21
CA THR A 467 3.05 12.40 15.85
C THR A 467 1.54 12.17 15.88
N MET A 468 0.79 13.10 15.28
CA MET A 468 -0.69 12.99 15.15
C MET A 468 -1.11 12.41 13.80
N PHE A 469 -0.16 11.94 12.99
CA PHE A 469 -0.40 11.47 11.64
C PHE A 469 0.71 10.53 11.16
N LEU A 470 0.36 9.40 10.57
CA LEU A 470 1.32 8.43 10.06
C LEU A 470 0.93 7.87 8.69
N HIS A 471 1.91 7.71 7.80
CA HIS A 471 1.70 7.01 6.54
C HIS A 471 1.63 5.49 6.69
N GLY A 472 0.81 4.86 5.85
CA GLY A 472 0.74 3.40 5.76
C GLY A 472 1.89 2.81 4.98
N LYS A 473 2.05 1.48 5.07
CA LYS A 473 3.11 0.72 4.40
C LYS A 473 2.67 -0.71 4.02
N PRO A 474 3.23 -1.30 2.96
CA PRO A 474 3.00 -2.73 2.67
C PRO A 474 3.79 -3.63 3.64
N ALA A 475 3.31 -4.83 3.93
CA ALA A 475 3.99 -5.75 4.86
C ALA A 475 5.43 -6.12 4.43
N ASN A 476 5.64 -6.25 3.12
CA ASN A 476 6.92 -6.63 2.52
C ASN A 476 7.84 -5.44 2.25
N SER A 477 7.44 -4.21 2.59
CA SER A 477 8.45 -3.17 2.71
C SER A 477 9.27 -3.53 3.95
N LYS A 478 10.45 -4.12 3.74
CA LYS A 478 11.60 -3.82 4.61
C LYS A 478 11.50 -2.33 4.82
N ALA A 479 11.32 -1.90 6.07
CA ALA A 479 11.01 -0.53 6.46
C ALA A 479 11.48 0.39 5.33
N PRO A 480 10.57 0.93 4.50
CA PRO A 480 11.00 1.87 3.49
C PRO A 480 11.44 3.01 4.37
N TRP A 481 12.75 3.07 4.64
CA TRP A 481 13.36 4.00 5.56
C TRP A 481 12.59 5.29 5.40
N GLN A 482 11.82 5.65 6.43
CA GLN A 482 10.91 6.79 6.36
C GLN A 482 11.80 8.01 6.32
N TRP A 483 12.32 8.32 5.15
CA TRP A 483 12.61 9.68 4.80
C TRP A 483 11.26 10.24 4.43
N GLN A 484 10.67 10.96 5.37
CA GLN A 484 9.78 12.04 5.00
C GLN A 484 10.41 12.73 3.80
N TYR A 485 9.69 12.68 2.68
CA TYR A 485 10.19 12.95 1.34
C TYR A 485 10.82 14.34 1.25
N THR A 486 12.10 14.44 1.60
CA THR A 486 12.94 15.56 1.17
C THR A 486 13.22 15.29 -0.29
N GLN A 487 12.31 15.73 -1.16
CA GLN A 487 12.59 15.75 -2.59
C GLN A 487 13.74 16.72 -2.82
N ILE A 488 14.81 16.20 -3.42
CA ILE A 488 15.87 17.03 -3.99
C ILE A 488 15.64 17.05 -5.48
N ALA A 489 15.55 18.25 -6.05
CA ALA A 489 15.56 18.44 -7.50
C ALA A 489 16.86 19.16 -7.86
N ALA A 490 17.64 18.53 -8.73
CA ALA A 490 18.86 19.11 -9.26
C ALA A 490 18.53 19.85 -10.57
N SER A 491 18.79 21.15 -10.64
CA SER A 491 18.54 22.01 -11.80
C SER A 491 19.82 22.37 -12.56
N ASP A 492 19.70 23.27 -13.55
CA ASP A 492 20.83 23.83 -14.30
C ASP A 492 21.85 24.50 -13.35
N PRO A 493 23.13 24.65 -13.75
CA PRO A 493 24.19 25.14 -12.87
C PRO A 493 23.85 26.51 -12.23
N GLY A 494 23.82 26.55 -10.90
CA GLY A 494 23.66 27.79 -10.13
C GLY A 494 22.27 28.08 -9.55
N ASN A 495 21.26 27.25 -9.85
CA ASN A 495 19.97 27.23 -9.15
C ASN A 495 19.76 25.83 -8.57
N TYR A 496 19.22 25.72 -7.37
CA TYR A 496 18.89 24.43 -6.76
C TYR A 496 17.66 24.57 -5.88
N MET A 497 16.86 23.52 -5.79
CA MET A 497 15.68 23.51 -4.96
C MET A 497 15.54 22.19 -4.21
N TYR A 498 15.08 22.29 -2.97
CA TYR A 498 14.81 21.15 -2.10
C TYR A 498 13.54 21.43 -1.28
N VAL A 499 12.85 20.37 -0.90
CA VAL A 499 11.71 20.45 0.02
C VAL A 499 12.18 20.00 1.39
N THR A 500 12.00 20.84 2.40
CA THR A 500 12.34 20.50 3.80
C THR A 500 11.23 19.69 4.47
N PRO A 501 11.49 19.00 5.60
CA PRO A 501 10.51 18.14 6.27
C PRO A 501 9.33 18.88 6.89
N ASP A 502 9.44 20.20 7.06
CA ASP A 502 8.31 21.11 7.36
C ASP A 502 7.46 21.44 6.10
N ASN A 503 7.70 20.74 5.00
CA ASN A 503 6.99 20.78 3.71
C ASN A 503 7.05 22.14 2.99
N TYR A 504 8.14 22.89 3.16
CA TYR A 504 8.41 24.11 2.40
C TYR A 504 9.39 23.89 1.27
N ALA A 505 9.15 24.56 0.14
CA ALA A 505 10.12 24.64 -0.95
C ALA A 505 11.17 25.74 -0.67
N TRP A 506 12.44 25.38 -0.80
CA TRP A 506 13.59 26.26 -0.63
C TRP A 506 14.37 26.41 -1.93
N SER A 507 15.02 27.57 -2.10
CA SER A 507 15.94 27.83 -3.21
C SER A 507 17.36 28.11 -2.70
N LEU A 508 18.37 27.48 -3.30
CA LEU A 508 19.81 27.65 -2.95
C LEU A 508 20.57 28.50 -3.99
N GLY A 509 19.87 29.09 -4.95
CA GLY A 509 20.44 29.91 -6.03
C GLY A 509 19.52 31.05 -6.47
N ASN A 510 20.03 31.94 -7.32
CA ASN A 510 19.27 33.08 -7.84
C ASN A 510 18.28 32.62 -8.92
N ILE A 511 17.05 32.31 -8.51
CA ILE A 511 15.92 32.10 -9.43
C ILE A 511 15.62 33.38 -10.23
N THR A 512 16.34 34.50 -10.04
CA THR A 512 16.40 35.66 -10.96
C THR A 512 17.85 36.11 -11.30
N GLN A 513 18.25 36.01 -12.57
CA GLN A 513 19.22 36.92 -13.17
C GLN A 513 19.14 36.87 -14.71
N LYS A 514 18.76 38.01 -15.31
CA LYS A 514 19.41 38.54 -16.52
C LYS A 514 19.34 40.07 -16.47
N SER A 515 20.52 40.70 -16.54
CA SER A 515 20.88 42.13 -16.65
C SER A 515 20.28 43.15 -15.67
N ALA A 516 21.12 44.13 -15.31
CA ALA A 516 20.88 45.21 -14.37
C ALA A 516 19.81 46.26 -14.78
N SER A 517 18.87 45.92 -15.67
CA SER A 517 17.86 46.85 -16.20
C SER A 517 16.45 46.65 -15.66
N ASP A 518 16.11 45.50 -15.06
CA ASP A 518 14.70 45.17 -14.77
C ASP A 518 14.34 45.33 -13.29
N VAL A 519 14.29 46.58 -12.81
CA VAL A 519 14.04 46.95 -11.40
C VAL A 519 12.54 47.02 -11.04
N ASN A 520 11.62 46.71 -11.96
CA ASN A 520 10.20 47.07 -11.80
C ASN A 520 9.19 45.92 -11.58
N TYR A 521 9.60 44.68 -11.33
CA TYR A 521 8.67 43.60 -10.94
C TYR A 521 8.92 43.15 -9.50
N GLY A 522 7.86 43.22 -8.68
CA GLY A 522 7.90 43.17 -7.22
C GLY A 522 8.50 41.89 -6.60
N LYS A 523 9.22 42.12 -5.49
CA LYS A 523 9.73 41.18 -4.46
C LYS A 523 10.24 39.81 -4.97
N ALA A 524 11.55 39.80 -5.23
CA ALA A 524 12.38 38.66 -5.63
C ALA A 524 12.38 37.47 -4.64
N VAL A 525 12.51 36.24 -5.16
CA VAL A 525 12.94 35.07 -4.39
C VAL A 525 14.44 35.21 -4.12
N VAL A 526 14.80 35.44 -2.86
CA VAL A 526 16.19 35.67 -2.43
C VAL A 526 16.91 34.32 -2.29
N LYS A 527 18.22 34.28 -2.60
CA LYS A 527 19.09 33.12 -2.34
C LYS A 527 18.93 32.64 -0.88
N ASN A 528 18.82 31.33 -0.66
CA ASN A 528 18.63 30.71 0.66
C ASN A 528 17.34 31.16 1.38
N SER A 529 16.25 31.38 0.64
CA SER A 529 14.96 31.74 1.24
C SER A 529 13.86 30.73 0.89
N ARG A 530 12.97 30.55 1.87
CA ARG A 530 11.71 29.82 1.76
C ARG A 530 10.79 30.52 0.77
N ILE A 531 10.14 29.76 -0.12
CA ILE A 531 9.12 30.29 -1.03
C ILE A 531 7.79 30.35 -0.25
N PRO A 532 7.33 31.53 0.22
CA PRO A 532 6.31 31.60 1.28
C PRO A 532 4.93 31.10 0.85
N LEU A 533 4.63 31.14 -0.45
CA LEU A 533 3.37 30.70 -1.05
C LEU A 533 3.32 29.19 -1.31
N LEU A 534 4.45 28.49 -1.27
CA LEU A 534 4.53 27.05 -1.45
C LEU A 534 4.69 26.37 -0.09
N LYS A 535 3.55 26.17 0.57
CA LYS A 535 3.43 25.45 1.85
C LYS A 535 2.88 24.06 1.59
N ASN A 536 3.20 23.10 2.46
CA ASN A 536 2.68 21.73 2.36
C ASN A 536 2.97 21.08 1.00
N ILE A 537 4.17 21.32 0.43
CA ILE A 537 4.56 20.75 -0.86
C ILE A 537 4.95 19.29 -0.69
N ARG A 538 4.40 18.44 -1.56
CA ARG A 538 4.66 17.00 -1.62
C ARG A 538 5.58 16.61 -2.77
N TYR A 539 5.41 17.25 -3.94
CA TYR A 539 6.24 17.01 -5.12
C TYR A 539 6.70 18.32 -5.74
N PHE A 540 7.91 18.33 -6.30
CA PHE A 540 8.46 19.50 -6.98
C PHE A 540 9.22 19.09 -8.25
N ALA A 541 9.06 19.86 -9.32
CA ALA A 541 9.72 19.65 -10.59
C ALA A 541 10.24 20.96 -11.20
N TYR A 542 11.38 20.88 -11.88
CA TYR A 542 12.04 22.00 -12.54
C TYR A 542 12.20 21.71 -14.05
N GLY A 543 11.66 22.59 -14.89
CA GLY A 543 11.64 22.45 -16.35
C GLY A 543 12.65 23.33 -17.09
N GLY A 544 13.69 23.83 -16.42
CA GLY A 544 14.71 24.69 -17.05
C GLY A 544 14.42 26.19 -16.91
N SER A 545 13.21 26.62 -17.25
CA SER A 545 12.79 28.03 -17.16
C SER A 545 11.55 28.27 -16.30
N HIS A 546 10.92 27.18 -15.84
CA HIS A 546 9.76 27.18 -14.95
C HIS A 546 9.85 26.03 -13.95
N CYS A 547 8.99 26.12 -12.96
CA CYS A 547 8.84 25.20 -11.85
C CYS A 547 7.38 24.79 -11.75
N ALA A 548 7.17 23.55 -11.31
CA ALA A 548 5.87 23.05 -10.94
C ALA A 548 5.94 22.32 -9.59
N ALA A 549 4.91 22.43 -8.78
CA ALA A 549 4.82 21.78 -7.49
C ALA A 549 3.43 21.21 -7.26
N VAL A 550 3.34 20.14 -6.48
CA VAL A 550 2.09 19.55 -6.00
C VAL A 550 2.10 19.59 -4.48
N ASP A 551 1.05 20.11 -3.87
CA ASP A 551 0.89 20.07 -2.41
C ASP A 551 0.24 18.76 -1.92
N TYR A 552 0.16 18.57 -0.60
CA TYR A 552 -0.49 17.39 0.00
C TYR A 552 -1.99 17.28 -0.32
N ASP A 553 -2.64 18.38 -0.68
CA ASP A 553 -4.03 18.40 -1.13
C ASP A 553 -4.17 18.03 -2.61
N GLY A 554 -3.05 17.93 -3.32
CA GLY A 554 -2.93 17.63 -4.74
C GLY A 554 -3.23 18.81 -5.65
N ALA A 555 -3.19 20.04 -5.14
CA ALA A 555 -3.22 21.23 -5.98
C ALA A 555 -1.86 21.46 -6.63
N VAL A 556 -1.89 21.97 -7.86
CA VAL A 556 -0.71 22.18 -8.68
C VAL A 556 -0.38 23.65 -8.78
N TRP A 557 0.87 23.98 -8.47
CA TRP A 557 1.40 25.33 -8.45
C TRP A 557 2.48 25.49 -9.51
N THR A 558 2.44 26.54 -10.32
CA THR A 558 3.43 26.79 -11.37
C THR A 558 3.93 28.23 -11.35
N PHE A 559 5.21 28.41 -11.68
CA PHE A 559 5.86 29.72 -11.80
C PHE A 559 7.12 29.59 -12.64
N GLY A 560 7.54 30.67 -13.30
CA GLY A 560 8.70 30.63 -14.18
C GLY A 560 9.02 31.98 -14.79
N ARG A 561 10.26 32.11 -15.29
CA ARG A 561 10.72 33.31 -16.01
C ARG A 561 10.21 33.36 -17.45
N ILE A 562 9.73 32.23 -17.96
CA ILE A 562 9.26 32.05 -19.32
C ILE A 562 7.93 31.29 -19.24
N ASN A 563 6.99 31.68 -20.11
CA ASN A 563 5.73 30.98 -20.36
C ASN A 563 5.40 30.99 -21.87
N ASN A 564 6.43 31.11 -22.70
CA ASN A 564 6.27 31.33 -24.14
C ASN A 564 5.57 30.16 -24.84
N ASP A 565 5.66 28.97 -24.27
CA ASP A 565 5.05 27.75 -24.78
C ASP A 565 3.77 27.37 -24.02
N GLY A 566 3.39 28.14 -23.00
CA GLY A 566 2.24 27.85 -22.12
C GLY A 566 2.60 26.91 -20.97
N GLU A 567 3.89 26.73 -20.67
CA GLU A 567 4.43 25.78 -19.69
C GLU A 567 3.97 25.98 -18.24
N LEU A 568 3.31 27.11 -17.93
CA LEU A 568 2.69 27.37 -16.64
C LEU A 568 1.23 26.87 -16.55
N GLY A 569 0.54 26.67 -17.68
CA GLY A 569 -0.80 26.08 -17.71
C GLY A 569 -1.92 26.93 -17.09
N ARG A 570 -1.72 28.24 -16.90
CA ARG A 570 -2.65 29.16 -16.21
C ARG A 570 -3.28 30.22 -17.13
N SER A 571 -3.49 29.90 -18.41
CA SER A 571 -3.96 30.80 -19.49
C SER A 571 -2.94 31.90 -19.89
N GLY A 572 -2.83 32.16 -21.20
CA GLY A 572 -1.84 33.09 -21.77
C GLY A 572 -0.41 32.56 -21.82
N THR A 573 0.51 33.39 -22.32
CA THR A 573 1.95 33.06 -22.51
C THR A 573 2.89 34.03 -21.76
N SER A 574 2.32 34.86 -20.89
CA SER A 574 3.11 35.79 -20.06
C SER A 574 3.83 35.02 -18.95
N PRO A 575 5.11 35.33 -18.67
CA PRO A 575 5.82 34.75 -17.54
C PRO A 575 5.18 35.17 -16.23
N ASP A 576 5.28 34.32 -15.21
CA ASP A 576 4.80 34.61 -13.86
C ASP A 576 5.77 34.03 -12.85
N THR A 577 6.53 34.90 -12.20
CA THR A 577 7.53 34.52 -11.20
C THR A 577 6.93 34.26 -9.81
N ILE A 578 5.63 34.52 -9.63
CA ILE A 578 4.90 34.24 -8.40
C ILE A 578 4.22 32.87 -8.55
N PRO A 579 4.41 31.94 -7.59
CA PRO A 579 3.66 30.69 -7.57
C PRO A 579 2.15 30.94 -7.64
N GLY A 580 1.54 30.43 -8.70
CA GLY A 580 0.09 30.47 -8.89
C GLY A 580 -0.48 29.09 -9.09
N ARG A 581 -1.69 28.89 -8.58
CA ARG A 581 -2.41 27.62 -8.64
C ARG A 581 -3.06 27.43 -10.01
N ILE A 582 -3.02 26.21 -10.53
CA ILE A 582 -3.82 25.79 -11.67
C ILE A 582 -5.21 25.43 -11.16
N GLU A 583 -6.22 26.21 -11.56
CA GLU A 583 -7.60 25.99 -11.16
C GLU A 583 -8.31 24.97 -12.06
N GLY A 584 -9.37 24.34 -11.54
CA GLY A 584 -10.19 23.37 -12.29
C GLY A 584 -9.51 22.02 -12.57
N LEU A 585 -8.32 21.79 -12.00
CA LEU A 585 -7.63 20.52 -12.05
C LEU A 585 -8.12 19.60 -10.91
N GLY A 586 -8.25 18.30 -11.17
CA GLY A 586 -8.47 17.29 -10.12
C GLY A 586 -7.27 17.16 -9.18
N ILE A 587 -7.28 16.14 -8.31
CA ILE A 587 -6.15 15.92 -7.37
C ILE A 587 -4.97 15.32 -8.12
N ALA A 588 -3.86 16.05 -8.13
CA ALA A 588 -2.58 15.59 -8.66
C ALA A 588 -1.87 14.69 -7.63
N ALA A 589 -1.27 13.60 -8.13
CA ALA A 589 -0.43 12.69 -7.38
C ALA A 589 1.07 12.88 -7.65
N ASN A 590 1.45 13.53 -8.76
CA ASN A 590 2.85 13.90 -9.04
C ASN A 590 2.91 14.95 -10.16
N VAL A 591 4.07 15.59 -10.34
CA VAL A 591 4.34 16.51 -11.45
C VAL A 591 5.76 16.33 -11.99
N SER A 592 5.92 16.52 -13.29
CA SER A 592 7.21 16.53 -13.97
C SER A 592 7.26 17.69 -14.96
N ALA A 593 8.37 18.42 -14.99
CA ALA A 593 8.53 19.61 -15.82
C ALA A 593 9.76 19.45 -16.72
N GLY A 594 9.57 19.66 -18.03
CA GLY A 594 10.61 19.56 -19.06
C GLY A 594 10.71 20.86 -19.85
N SER A 595 11.49 20.90 -20.93
CA SER A 595 11.74 22.15 -21.67
C SER A 595 10.45 22.72 -22.28
N GLY A 596 9.92 23.78 -21.67
CA GLY A 596 8.67 24.42 -22.13
C GLY A 596 7.43 23.53 -22.00
N ARG A 597 7.44 22.48 -21.17
CA ARG A 597 6.28 21.60 -20.96
C ARG A 597 6.14 21.12 -19.51
N THR A 598 4.93 20.75 -19.13
CA THR A 598 4.63 20.18 -17.82
C THR A 598 3.64 19.05 -17.94
N ILE A 599 3.90 17.98 -17.19
CA ILE A 599 3.10 16.77 -17.15
C ILE A 599 2.68 16.54 -15.70
N ILE A 600 1.39 16.34 -15.50
CA ILE A 600 0.81 16.09 -14.18
C ILE A 600 0.26 14.67 -14.19
N LEU A 601 0.66 13.91 -13.18
CA LEU A 601 0.04 12.64 -12.85
C LEU A 601 -1.12 12.91 -11.90
N MET A 602 -2.33 12.50 -12.28
CA MET A 602 -3.53 12.60 -11.45
C MET A 602 -3.65 11.39 -10.52
N GLN A 603 -4.37 11.54 -9.41
CA GLN A 603 -4.61 10.46 -8.44
C GLN A 603 -5.37 9.27 -9.04
N ASP A 604 -6.18 9.49 -10.08
CA ASP A 604 -6.89 8.45 -10.83
C ASP A 604 -6.00 7.70 -11.85
N GLY A 605 -4.69 7.97 -11.86
CA GLY A 605 -3.72 7.35 -12.76
C GLY A 605 -3.76 7.86 -14.20
N THR A 606 -4.54 8.93 -14.48
CA THR A 606 -4.53 9.63 -15.77
C THR A 606 -3.45 10.71 -15.81
N LEU A 607 -3.07 11.15 -17.01
CA LEU A 607 -2.09 12.24 -17.20
C LEU A 607 -2.75 13.51 -17.72
N ARG A 608 -2.23 14.65 -17.30
CA ARG A 608 -2.47 15.95 -17.92
C ARG A 608 -1.17 16.49 -18.51
N TYR A 609 -1.26 17.13 -19.65
CA TYR A 609 -0.13 17.67 -20.41
C TYR A 609 -0.44 19.10 -20.85
N TYR A 610 0.53 19.99 -20.76
CA TYR A 610 0.47 21.35 -21.30
C TYR A 610 1.88 21.90 -21.55
N GLY A 611 1.93 23.07 -22.18
CA GLY A 611 3.13 23.64 -22.76
C GLY A 611 3.33 23.19 -24.22
N ARG A 612 4.59 23.14 -24.63
CA ARG A 612 5.03 22.81 -25.99
C ARG A 612 4.72 21.37 -26.37
N ILE A 613 4.06 21.12 -27.49
CA ILE A 613 3.95 19.80 -28.13
C ILE A 613 4.89 19.84 -29.36
N GLU A 614 6.00 19.07 -29.32
CA GLU A 614 7.30 19.38 -29.96
C GLU A 614 7.42 19.35 -31.52
N TYR A 615 8.44 20.09 -32.02
CA TYR A 615 9.31 19.70 -33.15
C TYR A 615 10.75 20.17 -32.86
N TYR A 616 11.68 19.27 -32.56
CA TYR A 616 13.11 19.50 -32.81
C TYR A 616 13.80 18.18 -33.15
N LEU A 617 14.12 18.01 -34.43
CA LEU A 617 15.12 17.05 -34.89
C LEU A 617 16.46 17.48 -34.27
N ALA A 618 16.94 16.78 -33.24
CA ALA A 618 18.31 16.92 -32.81
C ALA A 618 19.25 16.36 -33.91
N GLY A 619 19.48 17.13 -34.98
CA GLY A 619 20.51 16.82 -35.98
C GLY A 619 20.30 17.21 -37.45
N ARG A 620 19.25 17.92 -37.88
CA ARG A 620 19.18 18.48 -39.26
C ARG A 620 18.63 19.91 -39.28
N PRO A 621 19.29 20.87 -39.96
CA PRO A 621 18.83 22.25 -40.10
C PRO A 621 17.79 22.46 -41.23
N GLU A 622 17.13 21.40 -41.72
CA GLU A 622 16.17 21.51 -42.82
C GLU A 622 14.72 21.49 -42.29
N TYR A 623 14.25 22.70 -41.98
CA TYR A 623 12.93 23.26 -42.29
C TYR A 623 11.71 22.29 -42.31
N ASP A 624 11.07 22.07 -41.15
CA ASP A 624 9.63 21.76 -41.11
C ASP A 624 8.87 23.08 -40.82
N PRO A 625 8.01 23.57 -41.73
CA PRO A 625 7.42 24.91 -41.65
C PRO A 625 6.21 25.04 -40.69
N LYS A 626 5.83 24.00 -39.93
CA LYS A 626 4.68 24.11 -39.01
C LYS A 626 5.10 24.69 -37.64
N PRO A 627 4.44 25.77 -37.17
CA PRO A 627 4.72 26.31 -35.83
C PRO A 627 4.38 25.26 -34.76
N PRO A 628 5.14 25.20 -33.64
CA PRO A 628 4.87 24.25 -32.57
C PRO A 628 3.48 24.48 -31.97
N VAL A 629 2.73 23.40 -31.74
CA VAL A 629 1.43 23.47 -31.05
C VAL A 629 1.70 23.74 -29.57
N ARG A 630 1.05 24.78 -29.02
CA ARG A 630 1.21 25.23 -27.64
C ARG A 630 -0.09 25.08 -26.89
N LEU A 631 -0.05 24.42 -25.74
CA LEU A 631 -1.19 24.28 -24.84
C LEU A 631 -0.99 25.17 -23.62
N THR A 632 -1.80 26.22 -23.51
CA THR A 632 -1.75 27.14 -22.35
C THR A 632 -2.59 26.67 -21.17
N SER A 633 -3.21 25.50 -21.28
CA SER A 633 -4.02 24.87 -20.23
C SER A 633 -3.87 23.34 -20.25
N PRO A 634 -3.99 22.65 -19.09
CA PRO A 634 -3.85 21.21 -19.00
C PRO A 634 -4.86 20.45 -19.86
N GLN A 635 -4.37 19.54 -20.70
CA GLN A 635 -5.17 18.62 -21.51
C GLN A 635 -4.94 17.18 -21.08
N THR A 636 -5.95 16.33 -21.16
CA THR A 636 -5.80 14.90 -20.86
C THR A 636 -4.97 14.22 -21.95
N VAL A 637 -4.01 13.38 -21.56
CA VAL A 637 -3.28 12.52 -22.49
C VAL A 637 -4.15 11.29 -22.79
N PRO A 638 -4.66 11.11 -24.02
CA PRO A 638 -5.54 9.99 -24.34
C PRO A 638 -4.76 8.67 -24.41
N GLY A 639 -5.41 7.55 -24.09
CA GLY A 639 -4.86 6.21 -24.34
C GLY A 639 -3.81 5.70 -23.34
N ILE A 640 -3.52 6.44 -22.26
CA ILE A 640 -2.66 5.98 -21.16
C ILE A 640 -3.33 6.20 -19.81
N TYR A 641 -3.44 5.12 -19.03
CA TYR A 641 -4.16 5.06 -17.75
C TYR A 641 -3.39 4.20 -16.74
N GLY A 642 -3.73 4.29 -15.45
CA GLY A 642 -3.09 3.48 -14.40
C GLY A 642 -1.62 3.83 -14.19
N VAL A 643 -1.22 5.07 -14.47
CA VAL A 643 0.15 5.57 -14.27
C VAL A 643 0.38 5.82 -12.77
N VAL A 644 1.56 5.46 -12.27
CA VAL A 644 1.95 5.60 -10.85
C VAL A 644 3.22 6.43 -10.66
N ALA A 645 4.03 6.62 -11.72
CA ALA A 645 5.15 7.56 -11.72
C ALA A 645 5.39 8.12 -13.12
N ILE A 646 5.94 9.33 -13.18
CA ILE A 646 6.31 10.03 -14.42
C ILE A 646 7.72 10.62 -14.30
N SER A 647 8.45 10.69 -15.40
CA SER A 647 9.77 11.32 -15.45
C SER A 647 9.99 12.03 -16.79
N THR A 648 10.47 13.27 -16.72
CA THR A 648 10.88 14.10 -17.85
C THR A 648 12.15 14.85 -17.45
N PHE A 649 12.97 15.23 -18.43
CA PHE A 649 14.20 15.98 -18.20
C PHE A 649 14.03 17.46 -18.61
N SER A 650 14.66 18.38 -17.87
CA SER A 650 14.49 19.84 -18.06
C SER A 650 14.82 20.33 -19.47
N THR A 651 15.74 19.66 -20.16
CA THR A 651 16.08 19.93 -21.57
C THR A 651 15.78 18.75 -22.50
N GLY A 652 15.14 17.69 -22.00
CA GLY A 652 14.90 16.46 -22.74
C GLY A 652 13.59 16.49 -23.50
N VAL A 653 13.51 15.63 -24.52
CA VAL A 653 12.40 15.60 -25.49
C VAL A 653 11.40 14.46 -25.25
N HIS A 654 11.70 13.51 -24.37
CA HIS A 654 10.82 12.37 -24.08
C HIS A 654 10.34 12.35 -22.62
N THR A 655 9.27 11.62 -22.37
CA THR A 655 8.72 11.35 -21.04
C THR A 655 8.52 9.85 -20.87
N LEU A 656 8.84 9.37 -19.66
CA LEU A 656 8.54 8.02 -19.22
C LEU A 656 7.36 8.04 -18.24
N ALA A 657 6.48 7.06 -18.38
CA ALA A 657 5.40 6.78 -17.45
C ALA A 657 5.50 5.33 -16.99
N LEU A 658 5.53 5.12 -15.67
CA LEU A 658 5.43 3.81 -15.05
C LEU A 658 3.97 3.52 -14.75
N LYS A 659 3.44 2.39 -15.20
CA LYS A 659 2.11 1.92 -14.86
C LYS A 659 2.11 1.00 -13.64
N GLN A 660 0.96 0.87 -13.00
CA GLN A 660 0.74 0.03 -11.82
C GLN A 660 1.03 -1.46 -12.07
N ASP A 661 0.86 -1.92 -13.31
CA ASP A 661 1.18 -3.29 -13.75
C ASP A 661 2.71 -3.53 -13.91
N GLY A 662 3.54 -2.54 -13.58
CA GLY A 662 4.99 -2.62 -13.69
C GLY A 662 5.51 -2.47 -15.13
N THR A 663 4.66 -2.09 -16.09
CA THR A 663 5.07 -1.76 -17.46
C THR A 663 5.49 -0.29 -17.56
N VAL A 664 6.41 0.00 -18.47
CA VAL A 664 6.86 1.38 -18.75
C VAL A 664 6.35 1.81 -20.12
N TRP A 665 5.88 3.03 -20.21
CA TRP A 665 5.40 3.67 -21.44
C TRP A 665 6.21 4.94 -21.70
N ALA A 666 6.48 5.22 -22.96
CA ALA A 666 7.27 6.38 -23.37
C ALA A 666 6.53 7.18 -24.46
N PHE A 667 6.60 8.51 -24.35
CA PHE A 667 5.95 9.44 -25.28
C PHE A 667 6.69 10.79 -25.34
N GLY A 668 6.30 11.64 -26.28
CA GLY A 668 6.99 12.89 -26.61
C GLY A 668 8.13 12.69 -27.63
N GLY A 669 8.60 13.80 -28.21
CA GLY A 669 9.83 13.99 -28.99
C GLY A 669 10.34 12.96 -29.99
N ALA A 670 11.52 13.25 -30.53
CA ALA A 670 12.21 12.35 -31.46
C ALA A 670 12.73 11.10 -30.72
N ASN A 671 12.61 9.93 -31.37
CA ASN A 671 13.22 8.67 -30.94
C ASN A 671 14.38 8.28 -31.87
N SER A 672 15.12 9.28 -32.37
CA SER A 672 16.17 9.07 -33.37
C SER A 672 17.38 8.32 -32.79
N ARG A 673 17.47 8.18 -31.46
CA ARG A 673 18.55 7.46 -30.76
C ARG A 673 18.02 6.46 -29.72
N GLY A 674 16.76 6.05 -29.82
CA GLY A 674 16.18 4.95 -29.02
C GLY A 674 15.67 5.35 -27.64
N GLU A 675 15.50 6.65 -27.37
CA GLU A 675 15.09 7.22 -26.08
C GLU A 675 13.72 6.75 -25.57
N ARG A 676 12.91 6.14 -26.45
CA ARG A 676 11.60 5.55 -26.13
C ARG A 676 11.56 4.05 -26.34
N ALA A 677 12.68 3.44 -26.72
CA ALA A 677 12.79 2.02 -27.07
C ALA A 677 11.80 1.55 -28.17
N VAL A 678 11.55 2.39 -29.19
CA VAL A 678 10.70 2.05 -30.35
C VAL A 678 11.54 1.79 -31.59
N THR A 679 11.18 0.77 -32.38
CA THR A 679 11.84 0.44 -33.67
C THR A 679 10.80 0.25 -34.79
N PRO A 680 11.05 0.70 -36.04
CA PRO A 680 12.20 1.50 -36.50
C PRO A 680 12.17 2.96 -35.96
N PRO A 681 13.26 3.75 -36.09
CA PRO A 681 13.25 5.17 -35.71
C PRO A 681 12.22 5.91 -36.54
N VAL A 682 11.21 6.46 -35.89
CA VAL A 682 10.06 7.07 -36.55
C VAL A 682 9.91 8.51 -36.10
N ASN A 683 10.00 9.43 -37.06
CA ASN A 683 9.79 10.86 -36.90
C ASN A 683 8.28 11.11 -37.02
N TYR A 684 7.56 11.07 -35.92
CA TYR A 684 6.12 11.33 -35.95
C TYR A 684 5.78 12.79 -35.62
N SER A 685 4.70 13.25 -36.24
CA SER A 685 4.00 14.52 -35.99
C SER A 685 2.92 14.42 -34.89
N ASP A 686 2.72 13.24 -34.29
CA ASP A 686 1.68 12.94 -33.30
C ASP A 686 2.27 12.50 -31.94
N ILE A 687 1.53 12.71 -30.84
CA ILE A 687 1.87 12.16 -29.51
C ILE A 687 1.69 10.64 -29.57
N ILE A 688 2.75 9.92 -29.93
CA ILE A 688 2.72 8.46 -29.91
C ILE A 688 3.15 7.97 -28.53
N ILE A 689 2.23 7.29 -27.88
CA ILE A 689 2.41 6.68 -26.58
C ILE A 689 2.61 5.18 -26.81
N ASN A 690 3.81 4.69 -26.48
CA ASN A 690 4.16 3.29 -26.71
C ASN A 690 4.61 2.64 -25.42
N GLN A 691 4.21 1.39 -25.22
CA GLN A 691 4.81 0.54 -24.22
C GLN A 691 6.27 0.24 -24.60
N VAL A 692 7.18 0.37 -23.64
CA VAL A 692 8.59 -0.01 -23.77
C VAL A 692 8.67 -1.55 -23.80
N PRO A 693 9.12 -2.17 -24.91
CA PRO A 693 9.10 -3.62 -25.05
C PRO A 693 10.01 -4.33 -24.04
N GLY A 694 9.54 -5.44 -23.48
CA GLY A 694 10.35 -6.30 -22.61
C GLY A 694 10.56 -5.81 -21.18
N ILE A 695 10.01 -4.64 -20.81
CA ILE A 695 10.04 -4.14 -19.44
C ILE A 695 8.75 -4.51 -18.70
N THR A 696 8.92 -5.30 -17.63
CA THR A 696 7.90 -5.65 -16.64
C THR A 696 8.49 -5.52 -15.24
N ASN A 697 7.64 -5.49 -14.20
CA ASN A 697 8.05 -5.37 -12.80
C ASN A 697 8.93 -4.13 -12.52
N ALA A 698 8.76 -3.06 -13.29
CA ALA A 698 9.42 -1.79 -13.03
C ALA A 698 8.84 -1.13 -11.77
N VAL A 699 9.69 -0.46 -11.00
CA VAL A 699 9.33 0.23 -9.76
C VAL A 699 9.76 1.70 -9.75
N ALA A 700 10.68 2.11 -10.63
CA ALA A 700 11.00 3.51 -10.88
C ALA A 700 11.48 3.74 -12.32
N VAL A 701 11.35 4.98 -12.79
CA VAL A 701 11.81 5.44 -14.10
C VAL A 701 12.53 6.78 -13.97
N ALA A 702 13.58 7.00 -14.75
CA ALA A 702 14.27 8.28 -14.83
C ALA A 702 14.64 8.62 -16.28
N ALA A 703 14.17 9.78 -16.76
CA ALA A 703 14.48 10.31 -18.08
C ALA A 703 15.65 11.32 -17.97
N GLY A 704 16.69 11.13 -18.77
CA GLY A 704 17.76 12.09 -19.02
C GLY A 704 17.50 12.90 -20.29
N PHE A 705 18.51 13.65 -20.77
CA PHE A 705 18.37 14.44 -22.01
C PHE A 705 18.00 13.57 -23.22
N GLY A 706 18.73 12.48 -23.39
CA GLY A 706 18.59 11.56 -24.52
C GLY A 706 18.65 10.10 -24.11
N HIS A 707 18.46 9.76 -22.83
CA HIS A 707 18.48 8.37 -22.37
C HIS A 707 17.45 8.13 -21.28
N SER A 708 17.16 6.86 -21.04
CA SER A 708 16.19 6.41 -20.08
C SER A 708 16.79 5.34 -19.18
N LEU A 709 16.41 5.39 -17.90
CA LEU A 709 16.72 4.37 -16.90
C LEU A 709 15.41 3.80 -16.34
N VAL A 710 15.41 2.50 -16.08
CA VAL A 710 14.32 1.77 -15.43
C VAL A 710 14.90 0.95 -14.29
N LEU A 711 14.34 1.11 -13.09
CA LEU A 711 14.63 0.25 -11.95
C LEU A 711 13.55 -0.82 -11.86
N LYS A 712 13.94 -2.08 -11.75
CA LYS A 712 13.04 -3.21 -11.53
C LYS A 712 12.99 -3.62 -10.05
N SER A 713 11.91 -4.31 -9.67
CA SER A 713 11.70 -4.80 -8.29
C SER A 713 12.75 -5.80 -7.82
N ASP A 714 13.47 -6.45 -8.74
CA ASP A 714 14.61 -7.34 -8.46
C ASP A 714 15.91 -6.57 -8.14
N GLY A 715 15.88 -5.23 -8.17
CA GLY A 715 17.04 -4.38 -7.89
C GLY A 715 17.98 -4.22 -9.08
N THR A 716 17.63 -4.71 -10.27
CA THR A 716 18.39 -4.48 -11.51
C THR A 716 18.01 -3.15 -12.16
N VAL A 717 18.96 -2.53 -12.85
CA VAL A 717 18.74 -1.29 -13.62
C VAL A 717 18.88 -1.58 -15.11
N TRP A 718 17.92 -1.09 -15.89
CA TRP A 718 17.87 -1.23 -17.34
C TRP A 718 17.94 0.14 -17.99
N ALA A 719 18.57 0.23 -19.16
CA ALA A 719 18.79 1.48 -19.86
C ALA A 719 18.59 1.36 -21.38
N PHE A 720 18.19 2.46 -22.00
CA PHE A 720 18.04 2.61 -23.45
C PHE A 720 18.17 4.10 -23.84
N GLY A 721 18.37 4.37 -25.13
CA GLY A 721 18.64 5.71 -25.66
C GLY A 721 20.11 5.96 -26.00
N VAL A 722 20.52 7.22 -25.93
CA VAL A 722 21.88 7.69 -26.25
C VAL A 722 22.92 7.08 -25.31
N ASN A 723 24.03 6.61 -25.88
CA ASN A 723 25.18 6.09 -25.10
C ASN A 723 26.55 6.66 -25.50
N ILE A 724 26.58 7.82 -26.17
CA ILE A 724 27.82 8.39 -26.71
C ILE A 724 28.86 8.74 -25.64
N TYR A 725 28.45 8.94 -24.39
CA TYR A 725 29.31 9.24 -23.24
C TYR A 725 29.30 8.12 -22.19
N GLY A 726 28.73 6.95 -22.51
CA GLY A 726 28.61 5.84 -21.57
C GLY A 726 27.49 6.01 -20.54
N GLN A 727 26.53 6.92 -20.77
CA GLN A 727 25.44 7.20 -19.82
C GLN A 727 24.44 6.05 -19.63
N LEU A 728 24.54 4.96 -20.41
CA LEU A 728 23.81 3.72 -20.20
C LEU A 728 24.60 2.68 -19.38
N GLY A 729 25.85 2.96 -18.99
CA GLY A 729 26.65 2.02 -18.19
C GLY A 729 27.10 0.78 -18.97
N MET A 730 27.29 0.92 -20.27
CA MET A 730 27.78 -0.15 -21.16
C MET A 730 28.71 0.42 -22.24
N ASN A 731 29.66 -0.39 -22.72
CA ASN A 731 30.61 0.04 -23.75
C ASN A 731 29.86 0.39 -25.05
N ALA A 732 30.21 1.53 -25.65
CA ALA A 732 29.69 1.90 -26.96
C ALA A 732 30.41 1.09 -28.05
N THR A 733 29.67 0.38 -28.90
CA THR A 733 30.25 -0.15 -30.15
C THR A 733 30.47 1.03 -31.08
N VAL A 734 31.73 1.44 -31.25
CA VAL A 734 32.11 2.50 -32.19
C VAL A 734 31.71 2.06 -33.60
N GLY A 735 30.75 2.74 -34.23
CA GLY A 735 30.52 2.63 -35.68
C GLY A 735 29.10 2.36 -36.19
N THR A 736 28.09 2.02 -35.37
CA THR A 736 26.73 1.74 -35.88
C THR A 736 25.65 2.25 -34.92
N THR A 737 24.87 3.24 -35.36
CA THR A 737 23.74 3.94 -34.68
C THR A 737 23.98 4.32 -33.20
N ASN A 738 24.16 5.62 -32.94
CA ASN A 738 24.51 6.27 -31.65
C ASN A 738 23.47 6.10 -30.48
N GLY A 739 22.65 5.05 -30.49
CA GLY A 739 21.57 4.82 -29.54
C GLY A 739 21.21 3.34 -29.38
N VAL A 740 20.77 2.96 -28.17
CA VAL A 740 20.28 1.63 -27.82
C VAL A 740 18.76 1.64 -27.86
N PHE A 741 18.18 0.95 -28.83
CA PHE A 741 16.73 0.97 -29.09
C PHE A 741 15.94 -0.11 -28.33
N THR A 742 16.64 -0.99 -27.64
CA THR A 742 16.05 -2.08 -26.85
C THR A 742 16.52 -1.95 -25.41
N PRO A 743 15.61 -2.00 -24.41
CA PRO A 743 16.02 -1.92 -23.02
C PRO A 743 17.04 -3.00 -22.69
N THR A 744 18.17 -2.59 -22.12
CA THR A 744 19.31 -3.46 -21.84
C THR A 744 19.69 -3.34 -20.38
N VAL A 745 19.91 -4.46 -19.69
CA VAL A 745 20.38 -4.47 -18.30
C VAL A 745 21.78 -3.85 -18.20
N ILE A 746 22.00 -3.01 -17.19
CA ILE A 746 23.30 -2.42 -16.91
C ILE A 746 24.13 -3.44 -16.11
N PRO A 747 25.29 -3.90 -16.61
CA PRO A 747 26.13 -4.85 -15.89
C PRO A 747 26.74 -4.23 -14.63
N GLY A 748 26.86 -5.04 -13.58
CA GLY A 748 27.53 -4.64 -12.33
C GLY A 748 26.69 -3.81 -11.35
N ILE A 749 25.38 -3.70 -11.59
CA ILE A 749 24.44 -3.04 -10.69
C ILE A 749 23.44 -4.07 -10.15
N GLU A 750 23.50 -4.29 -8.83
CA GLU A 750 22.60 -5.17 -8.08
C GLU A 750 22.10 -4.44 -6.83
N ASN A 751 20.90 -4.79 -6.34
CA ASN A 751 20.29 -4.19 -5.15
C ASN A 751 20.11 -2.67 -5.24
N ALA A 752 19.84 -2.14 -6.43
CA ALA A 752 19.48 -0.74 -6.60
C ALA A 752 18.11 -0.45 -5.97
N ILE A 753 17.98 0.73 -5.36
CA ILE A 753 16.75 1.20 -4.71
C ILE A 753 16.26 2.55 -5.24
N ALA A 754 17.13 3.32 -5.92
CA ALA A 754 16.74 4.52 -6.65
C ALA A 754 17.67 4.78 -7.84
N ILE A 755 17.15 5.54 -8.82
CA ILE A 755 17.85 5.93 -10.05
C ILE A 755 17.63 7.41 -10.32
N ALA A 756 18.62 8.09 -10.92
CA ALA A 756 18.48 9.45 -11.43
C ALA A 756 19.28 9.61 -12.73
N ALA A 757 18.76 10.39 -13.67
CA ALA A 757 19.37 10.63 -14.98
C ALA A 757 19.58 12.13 -15.21
N GLY A 758 20.83 12.51 -15.50
CA GLY A 758 21.22 13.87 -15.85
C GLY A 758 21.25 14.10 -17.35
N PHE A 759 21.98 15.12 -17.81
CA PHE A 759 22.09 15.41 -19.25
C PHE A 759 22.83 14.28 -20.00
N ASN A 760 24.01 13.90 -19.53
CA ASN A 760 24.84 12.85 -20.13
C ASN A 760 25.47 11.93 -19.06
N HIS A 761 24.89 11.89 -17.86
CA HIS A 761 25.35 11.03 -16.77
C HIS A 761 24.15 10.40 -16.05
N SER A 762 24.43 9.37 -15.26
CA SER A 762 23.44 8.57 -14.54
C SER A 762 23.94 8.26 -13.13
N LEU A 763 23.01 8.22 -12.18
CA LEU A 763 23.25 7.88 -10.78
C LEU A 763 22.36 6.72 -10.36
N VAL A 764 22.89 5.85 -9.50
CA VAL A 764 22.15 4.74 -8.90
C VAL A 764 22.44 4.68 -7.41
N LEU A 765 21.40 4.64 -6.59
CA LEU A 765 21.48 4.44 -5.15
C LEU A 765 21.26 2.96 -4.84
N LEU A 766 22.17 2.37 -4.08
CA LEU A 766 22.10 0.98 -3.66
C LEU A 766 21.51 0.85 -2.26
N ALA A 767 20.97 -0.33 -1.94
CA ALA A 767 20.36 -0.64 -0.65
C ALA A 767 21.30 -0.47 0.56
N ASP A 768 22.62 -0.49 0.34
CA ASP A 768 23.65 -0.25 1.36
C ASP A 768 23.91 1.24 1.63
N GLY A 769 23.17 2.14 0.95
CA GLY A 769 23.31 3.59 1.08
C GLY A 769 24.50 4.17 0.33
N SER A 770 25.13 3.41 -0.58
CA SER A 770 26.16 3.92 -1.48
C SER A 770 25.59 4.35 -2.83
N VAL A 771 26.31 5.24 -3.52
CA VAL A 771 25.90 5.76 -4.84
C VAL A 771 26.91 5.34 -5.89
N MET A 772 26.42 4.87 -7.04
CA MET A 772 27.21 4.65 -8.24
C MET A 772 26.91 5.71 -9.30
N ALA A 773 27.91 6.05 -10.11
CA ALA A 773 27.78 6.97 -11.24
C ALA A 773 28.48 6.45 -12.51
N PHE A 774 27.95 6.82 -13.67
CA PHE A 774 28.52 6.54 -15.00
C PHE A 774 28.06 7.58 -16.02
N GLY A 775 28.79 7.69 -17.14
CA GLY A 775 28.55 8.69 -18.19
C GLY A 775 29.64 9.74 -18.33
N VAL A 776 29.26 10.98 -18.65
CA VAL A 776 30.19 12.10 -18.84
C VAL A 776 30.78 12.58 -17.50
N ASN A 777 32.00 13.13 -17.52
CA ASN A 777 32.66 13.73 -16.35
C ASN A 777 33.34 15.05 -16.68
N THR A 778 32.79 15.85 -17.60
CA THR A 778 33.39 17.10 -18.06
C THR A 778 33.46 18.14 -16.96
N TYR A 779 32.45 18.18 -16.08
CA TYR A 779 32.33 19.12 -14.97
C TYR A 779 32.43 18.43 -13.60
N GLY A 780 32.78 17.14 -13.59
CA GLY A 780 32.92 16.36 -12.37
C GLY A 780 31.63 15.67 -11.92
N GLU A 781 30.64 15.51 -12.80
CA GLU A 781 29.31 14.94 -12.55
C GLU A 781 29.35 13.53 -11.94
N LEU A 782 30.45 12.79 -12.09
CA LEU A 782 30.58 11.46 -11.51
C LEU A 782 31.05 11.46 -10.05
N GLY A 783 31.57 12.59 -9.55
CA GLY A 783 31.97 12.76 -8.14
C GLY A 783 33.10 11.85 -7.64
N ARG A 784 33.73 11.05 -8.52
CA ARG A 784 34.58 9.93 -8.12
C ARG A 784 36.08 10.20 -8.11
N SER A 785 36.54 11.32 -8.68
CA SER A 785 37.98 11.62 -8.79
C SER A 785 38.24 13.13 -8.89
N PRO A 786 38.75 13.78 -7.83
CA PRO A 786 39.23 15.14 -7.90
C PRO A 786 40.47 15.20 -8.82
N GLY A 787 40.31 15.63 -10.08
CA GLY A 787 41.44 15.89 -11.00
C GLY A 787 41.37 15.27 -12.40
N THR A 788 40.48 14.32 -12.66
CA THR A 788 40.30 13.71 -13.99
C THR A 788 38.96 14.10 -14.59
N LEU A 789 38.83 15.38 -14.96
CA LEU A 789 37.75 15.83 -15.82
C LEU A 789 37.97 15.23 -17.21
N SER A 790 36.92 14.65 -17.79
CA SER A 790 37.04 13.97 -19.08
C SER A 790 35.74 14.06 -19.86
N THR A 791 35.88 14.39 -21.14
CA THR A 791 34.82 14.27 -22.14
C THR A 791 34.72 12.86 -22.70
N LEU A 792 35.66 11.96 -22.36
CA LEU A 792 35.64 10.57 -22.79
C LEU A 792 34.53 9.79 -22.09
N PRO A 793 33.95 8.76 -22.75
CA PRO A 793 32.92 7.93 -22.15
C PRO A 793 33.41 7.23 -20.87
N ASN A 794 32.58 7.21 -19.83
CA ASN A 794 32.81 6.38 -18.64
C ASN A 794 31.69 5.34 -18.51
N PRO A 795 31.75 4.25 -19.30
CA PRO A 795 30.65 3.29 -19.41
C PRO A 795 30.59 2.28 -18.26
N VAL A 796 31.49 2.31 -17.29
CA VAL A 796 31.50 1.35 -16.18
C VAL A 796 30.92 2.02 -14.94
N PRO A 797 29.76 1.57 -14.41
CA PRO A 797 29.24 2.02 -13.14
C PRO A 797 30.29 1.88 -12.03
N ALA A 798 30.56 2.98 -11.32
CA ALA A 798 31.54 2.99 -10.24
C ALA A 798 30.99 3.73 -9.02
N ARG A 799 31.32 3.23 -7.83
CA ARG A 799 30.92 3.85 -6.55
C ARG A 799 31.59 5.21 -6.39
N ILE A 800 30.83 6.18 -5.87
CA ILE A 800 31.31 7.51 -5.52
C ILE A 800 31.97 7.44 -4.12
N PRO A 801 33.28 7.70 -3.99
CA PRO A 801 33.94 7.69 -2.69
C PRO A 801 33.39 8.78 -1.75
N GLY A 802 33.34 8.46 -0.46
CA GLY A 802 32.97 9.43 0.59
C GLY A 802 31.47 9.59 0.84
N LEU A 803 30.60 9.11 -0.04
CA LEU A 803 29.16 9.04 0.22
C LEU A 803 28.81 7.74 0.96
N LYS A 804 28.16 7.87 2.12
CA LYS A 804 27.67 6.76 2.94
C LYS A 804 26.30 7.12 3.47
N ARG A 805 25.47 6.10 3.76
CA ARG A 805 24.13 6.29 4.33
C ARG A 805 23.28 7.25 3.48
N ILE A 806 23.42 7.20 2.16
CA ILE A 806 22.62 8.00 1.22
C ILE A 806 21.22 7.43 1.11
N VAL A 807 20.25 8.33 1.00
CA VAL A 807 18.83 8.02 1.11
C VAL A 807 18.00 8.59 -0.04
N ALA A 808 18.53 9.62 -0.70
CA ALA A 808 17.96 10.17 -1.92
C ALA A 808 19.09 10.64 -2.85
N ILE A 809 18.84 10.57 -4.15
CA ILE A 809 19.74 11.07 -5.20
C ILE A 809 18.96 11.90 -6.21
N ALA A 810 19.62 12.88 -6.83
CA ALA A 810 19.07 13.66 -7.92
C ALA A 810 20.16 14.03 -8.93
N ALA A 811 19.79 14.15 -10.20
CA ALA A 811 20.69 14.50 -11.28
C ALA A 811 20.08 15.65 -12.11
N GLY A 812 20.85 16.72 -12.29
CA GLY A 812 20.50 17.87 -13.11
C GLY A 812 21.30 17.86 -14.41
N GLN A 813 21.43 19.01 -15.08
CA GLN A 813 22.12 19.07 -16.37
C GLN A 813 23.59 18.66 -16.26
N TYR A 814 24.34 19.31 -15.38
CA TYR A 814 25.77 19.07 -15.16
C TYR A 814 26.11 18.93 -13.68
N VAL A 815 25.12 18.60 -12.86
CA VAL A 815 25.21 18.56 -11.40
C VAL A 815 24.52 17.30 -10.89
N SER A 816 25.02 16.82 -9.76
CA SER A 816 24.47 15.68 -9.05
C SER A 816 24.33 16.03 -7.57
N MET A 817 23.34 15.44 -6.92
CA MET A 817 23.03 15.68 -5.52
C MET A 817 22.69 14.38 -4.80
N ALA A 818 22.96 14.34 -3.50
CA ALA A 818 22.58 13.24 -2.62
C ALA A 818 22.15 13.77 -1.24
N LEU A 819 21.15 13.14 -0.63
CA LEU A 819 20.79 13.32 0.77
C LEU A 819 21.35 12.16 1.58
N ASP A 820 22.00 12.42 2.70
CA ASP A 820 22.28 11.36 3.67
C ASP A 820 21.21 11.25 4.75
N ALA A 821 21.24 10.12 5.45
CA ALA A 821 20.36 9.77 6.54
C ALA A 821 20.42 10.72 7.74
N ASP A 822 21.42 11.61 7.78
CA ASP A 822 21.63 12.52 8.89
C ASP A 822 21.14 13.94 8.53
N GLY A 823 20.49 14.11 7.37
CA GLY A 823 19.90 15.39 6.94
C GLY A 823 20.84 16.27 6.14
N LYS A 824 22.03 15.79 5.81
CA LYS A 824 23.04 16.57 5.11
C LYS A 824 22.93 16.39 3.60
N LEU A 825 22.93 17.53 2.91
CA LEU A 825 22.84 17.62 1.47
C LEU A 825 24.23 17.70 0.85
N TRP A 826 24.50 16.80 -0.08
CA TRP A 826 25.74 16.70 -0.84
C TRP A 826 25.51 17.15 -2.29
N ARG A 827 26.47 17.87 -2.87
CA ARG A 827 26.46 18.23 -4.29
C ARG A 827 27.82 18.07 -4.96
N TRP A 828 27.84 17.84 -6.26
CA TRP A 828 29.05 17.85 -7.10
C TRP A 828 28.69 18.09 -8.57
N GLY A 829 29.68 18.42 -9.40
CA GLY A 829 29.49 18.86 -10.79
C GLY A 829 29.72 20.37 -10.98
N SER A 830 29.05 20.97 -11.97
CA SER A 830 29.19 22.38 -12.33
C SER A 830 28.64 23.34 -11.28
N ASN A 831 29.38 24.41 -10.97
CA ASN A 831 28.99 25.48 -10.06
C ASN A 831 28.55 26.78 -10.77
N SER A 832 28.58 26.87 -12.11
CA SER A 832 28.26 28.10 -12.85
C SER A 832 27.59 27.87 -14.20
N TRP A 833 26.73 28.83 -14.60
CA TRP A 833 26.00 28.81 -15.89
C TRP A 833 26.91 28.89 -17.11
N SER A 834 28.11 29.50 -16.98
CA SER A 834 29.03 29.77 -18.10
C SER A 834 30.00 28.62 -18.44
N GLY A 835 29.93 27.48 -17.74
CA GLY A 835 30.70 26.27 -18.11
C GLY A 835 32.22 26.43 -18.09
N GLY A 836 32.77 27.47 -17.48
CA GLY A 836 34.21 27.65 -17.33
C GLY A 836 34.79 26.64 -16.33
N ALA A 837 35.93 26.03 -16.66
CA ALA A 837 36.65 25.08 -15.80
C ALA A 837 36.99 25.62 -14.39
N SER A 838 36.90 26.93 -14.18
CA SER A 838 37.21 27.62 -12.92
C SER A 838 36.12 27.52 -11.83
N ALA A 839 34.98 26.85 -12.08
CA ALA A 839 33.87 26.72 -11.13
C ALA A 839 33.22 25.33 -11.17
N VAL A 840 33.94 24.28 -10.78
CA VAL A 840 33.45 22.89 -10.70
C VAL A 840 33.79 22.23 -9.35
N SER A 841 32.95 21.30 -8.91
CA SER A 841 33.17 20.48 -7.72
C SER A 841 33.28 19.01 -8.14
N PRO A 842 34.50 18.48 -8.39
CA PRO A 842 34.68 17.14 -8.95
C PRO A 842 34.49 15.99 -7.94
N ALA A 843 34.18 16.32 -6.69
CA ALA A 843 33.85 15.38 -5.64
C ALA A 843 32.66 15.93 -4.81
N PRO A 844 31.88 15.06 -4.13
CA PRO A 844 30.80 15.48 -3.26
C PRO A 844 31.27 16.46 -2.19
N ILE A 845 30.65 17.63 -2.16
CA ILE A 845 30.81 18.64 -1.13
C ILE A 845 29.50 18.76 -0.35
N GLY A 846 29.60 18.76 0.99
CA GLY A 846 28.47 19.02 1.87
C GLY A 846 28.10 20.50 1.85
N LEU A 847 26.81 20.81 1.81
CA LEU A 847 26.32 22.18 1.90
C LEU A 847 26.16 22.58 3.37
N GLU A 848 26.96 23.54 3.84
CA GLU A 848 26.87 24.10 5.19
C GLU A 848 25.65 25.03 5.33
N GLY A 849 24.96 24.99 6.47
CA GLY A 849 23.78 25.83 6.75
C GLY A 849 22.46 25.35 6.12
N VAL A 850 22.47 24.19 5.46
CA VAL A 850 21.29 23.50 4.93
C VAL A 850 21.13 22.20 5.72
N GLU A 851 20.67 22.30 6.96
CA GLU A 851 20.24 21.13 7.73
C GLU A 851 18.80 20.83 7.37
N VAL A 852 18.60 19.79 6.56
CA VAL A 852 17.28 19.20 6.37
C VAL A 852 17.03 18.39 7.63
N SER A 853 16.33 18.94 8.63
CA SER A 853 16.03 18.19 9.85
C SER A 853 15.06 17.05 9.52
N LEU A 854 15.60 15.90 9.15
CA LEU A 854 14.82 14.68 9.00
C LEU A 854 14.17 14.43 10.37
N LEU A 855 12.84 14.53 10.45
CA LEU A 855 12.12 14.26 11.71
C LEU A 855 12.55 12.87 12.16
N LYS A 856 13.29 12.82 13.27
CA LYS A 856 13.90 11.61 13.83
C LYS A 856 12.86 10.67 14.39
#